data_AF-A0A2U0S8N7-F1
#
_entry.id   AF-A0A2U0S8N7-F1
#
_cell.length_a   1.000
_cell.length_b   1.000
_cell.length_c   1.000
_cell.angle_alpha   90.00
_cell.angle_beta   90.00
_cell.angle_gamma   90.00
#
_symmetry.space_group_name_H-M   'P 1'
#
loop_
_entity.id
_entity.type
_entity.pdbx_description
1 polymer ?
#
loop_
_entity_poly.entity_id
_entity_poly.type
_entity_poly.pdbx_seq_one_letter_code
_entity_poly.pdbx_strand_id
1 'polypeptide(L)'
;MEIMRRANQIAPFILNVSDSIGRKTATPLTAKAQYTYLFTNNRILGRVIMQKRTWLLPYFIPFVLLALCIVPEIPNANADSSTTDWTMFRHNLDHTGYTAGNGSTDSFKPLWNFTAGAAVWSSPAVAHGYVFVGCRDGNILCLRASNGAGVWGYQTGSVIDYSSPAIANGYVYICSTDGYVNCVDVVYGMPMWRSEIGGTLWSSPAAAEGRVYVGSSDHNVYCLNGSNGTEIWKYSTLDAVQSSPAISDGIVYVGSTDNRVYALNASTGKEIWHNCTRAAITSSPSVHNGYVYIGSNDGCIYAFNAFTGHQLWKYQTGNSVFSSPAVAYGCVFVGSEDNNVYCLNASTGKKIWQSPTGYFVRSSPAVADGNVYVGSEDYCIYCFNASTGATKWSYATENAVYSSPAIVDNVLYVGSCGSKVYALELGNSIGEPVSSTSNNSPMWTMIVFDLVAFTVGAVIVFVVVRYVYLSIRSRETVEAENATGQNVCWFSKHCDAIYIMVILVFSIQFFVNLGNSPLWIADEQTYARWAYHMIRTGDYVTPWAYGEVAIWMGKPPLVMWLMSLSYQVFGVNNFATRFWSPVFGTLSLILVFYLGKELFNRHVGFISALVSGTFVTFYSFARHAMTDMPLVFFSLASIYFLLLSGKNKNSNKYAALSGLFLGLAFMTKQVQALLIPVIAFAYLVTTQKSLKFLFTKRFTLFWGVALLVFAPWLIYMNNRFGAEFWHWFLVYSVIDRTVVPLEGHVGGHLIYFNYLINNEMLPWVGILPFAVGLCVYNAITKHTKQDILLLEWIVIVLTILTFVQTKIYWYIIPVLPAFAIAIGNLLYLFFKKIQARIRENVNVKILVRD
;
A
#
# COMPACT_ATOMS: atom_id res chain seq x y z
N MET A 1 -8.88 -27.87 74.60
CA MET A 1 -8.15 -29.06 74.12
C MET A 1 -8.19 -28.96 72.60
N GLU A 2 -7.12 -28.65 71.86
CA GLU A 2 -5.80 -28.09 72.21
C GLU A 2 -5.98 -26.59 72.56
N ILE A 3 -5.60 -26.11 73.75
CA ILE A 3 -4.26 -25.63 74.13
C ILE A 3 -3.85 -24.33 73.41
N MET A 4 -3.72 -23.30 74.27
CA MET A 4 -3.05 -22.02 74.05
C MET A 4 -1.83 -22.08 73.10
N ARG A 5 -1.76 -21.16 72.12
CA ARG A 5 -0.77 -20.06 72.15
C ARG A 5 -0.92 -19.07 71.00
N ARG A 6 -0.68 -17.78 71.32
CA ARG A 6 -0.33 -16.68 70.40
C ARG A 6 -1.43 -16.38 69.36
N ALA A 7 -2.42 -15.52 69.63
CA ALA A 7 -2.46 -14.31 70.48
C ALA A 7 -1.48 -13.20 70.06
N ASN A 8 -2.02 -11.97 70.03
CA ASN A 8 -1.40 -10.68 69.71
C ASN A 8 -1.09 -10.47 68.20
N GLN A 9 -1.45 -9.36 67.55
CA GLN A 9 -1.82 -8.01 68.03
C GLN A 9 -3.10 -7.50 67.30
N ILE A 10 -4.20 -7.18 68.00
CA ILE A 10 -4.54 -5.87 68.63
C ILE A 10 -5.08 -4.83 67.63
N ALA A 11 -6.41 -4.70 67.63
CA ALA A 11 -7.18 -3.47 67.35
C ALA A 11 -7.33 -2.67 68.69
N PRO A 12 -8.15 -1.60 68.87
CA PRO A 12 -9.12 -0.95 67.97
C PRO A 12 -9.13 0.60 68.11
N PHE A 13 -10.29 1.24 67.86
CA PHE A 13 -10.57 2.68 67.95
C PHE A 13 -11.88 2.90 68.74
N ILE A 14 -11.85 3.54 69.92
CA ILE A 14 -13.03 3.94 70.76
C ILE A 14 -12.60 5.21 71.54
N LEU A 15 -13.18 6.43 71.47
CA LEU A 15 -14.54 6.98 71.68
C LEU A 15 -15.06 7.02 73.14
N ASN A 16 -15.17 8.21 73.77
CA ASN A 16 -16.46 8.73 74.29
C ASN A 16 -16.42 10.15 74.90
N VAL A 17 -17.61 10.66 75.23
CA VAL A 17 -17.98 12.04 75.61
C VAL A 17 -18.38 12.15 77.12
N SER A 18 -18.48 13.38 77.61
CA SER A 18 -18.61 13.88 79.00
C SER A 18 -20.03 13.97 79.61
N ASP A 19 -20.14 14.19 80.94
CA ASP A 19 -21.20 15.02 81.56
C ASP A 19 -20.89 15.56 82.99
N SER A 20 -21.58 16.66 83.41
CA SER A 20 -21.90 17.26 84.76
C SER A 20 -20.98 17.08 86.03
N ILE A 21 -20.88 17.92 87.10
CA ILE A 21 -21.38 19.25 87.57
C ILE A 21 -20.62 19.67 88.89
N GLY A 22 -20.53 20.98 89.28
CA GLY A 22 -20.16 21.42 90.67
C GLY A 22 -19.45 22.79 90.84
N ARG A 23 -19.80 23.63 91.85
CA ARG A 23 -19.43 25.09 91.93
C ARG A 23 -18.35 25.52 92.95
N LYS A 24 -17.70 26.67 92.62
CA LYS A 24 -16.96 27.70 93.43
C LYS A 24 -15.42 27.75 93.19
N THR A 25 -14.68 28.88 93.12
CA THR A 25 -14.99 30.35 93.02
C THR A 25 -13.76 31.17 92.55
N ALA A 26 -13.96 32.47 92.24
CA ALA A 26 -12.98 33.57 92.06
C ALA A 26 -12.18 33.69 90.73
N THR A 27 -11.93 34.95 90.33
CA THR A 27 -11.50 35.47 89.01
C THR A 27 -10.14 36.23 89.11
N PRO A 28 -9.55 36.82 88.03
CA PRO A 28 -9.84 36.77 86.58
C PRO A 28 -8.63 36.39 85.69
N LEU A 29 -8.87 36.00 84.42
CA LEU A 29 -8.23 36.56 83.19
C LEU A 29 -8.45 35.66 81.94
N THR A 30 -8.74 36.31 80.81
CA THR A 30 -8.72 35.78 79.42
C THR A 30 -9.49 34.47 79.16
N ALA A 31 -10.74 34.60 78.71
CA ALA A 31 -11.66 33.49 78.46
C ALA A 31 -11.28 32.61 77.25
N LYS A 32 -10.57 31.52 77.52
CA LYS A 32 -10.75 30.23 76.82
C LYS A 32 -11.81 29.42 77.56
N ALA A 33 -12.74 28.82 76.82
CA ALA A 33 -13.31 27.47 76.96
C ALA A 33 -14.75 27.48 76.43
N GLN A 34 -15.15 26.75 75.38
CA GLN A 34 -15.25 25.29 75.14
C GLN A 34 -16.73 24.96 74.87
N TYR A 35 -16.99 24.20 73.80
CA TYR A 35 -17.94 23.07 73.62
C TYR A 35 -19.38 23.17 74.20
N THR A 36 -20.43 22.57 73.60
CA THR A 36 -20.51 21.43 72.66
C THR A 36 -21.82 21.56 71.86
N TYR A 37 -21.87 21.18 70.58
CA TYR A 37 -22.97 20.37 70.00
C TYR A 37 -22.68 20.01 68.52
N LEU A 38 -23.17 18.83 68.10
CA LEU A 38 -23.32 18.36 66.71
C LEU A 38 -22.04 18.23 65.84
N PHE A 39 -21.29 17.18 66.13
CA PHE A 39 -20.35 16.56 65.18
C PHE A 39 -21.13 15.85 64.04
N THR A 40 -21.76 16.60 63.13
CA THR A 40 -22.56 16.01 62.03
C THR A 40 -22.62 16.89 60.78
N ASN A 41 -21.50 17.45 60.30
CA ASN A 41 -21.42 17.90 58.89
C ASN A 41 -20.04 18.01 58.20
N ASN A 42 -18.96 17.44 58.76
CA ASN A 42 -17.65 17.44 58.09
C ASN A 42 -17.57 16.57 56.80
N ARG A 43 -18.65 15.85 56.43
CA ARG A 43 -18.80 15.28 55.08
C ARG A 43 -19.13 16.32 53.99
N ILE A 44 -19.50 17.55 54.35
CA ILE A 44 -19.80 18.62 53.38
C ILE A 44 -18.56 19.46 53.05
N LEU A 45 -17.73 19.86 54.03
CA LEU A 45 -16.50 20.61 53.75
C LEU A 45 -15.49 19.80 52.90
N GLY A 46 -15.35 18.50 53.18
CA GLY A 46 -14.57 17.59 52.35
C GLY A 46 -15.09 17.44 50.91
N ARG A 47 -16.39 17.62 50.67
CA ARG A 47 -16.99 17.59 49.33
C ARG A 47 -16.86 18.91 48.57
N VAL A 48 -16.85 20.06 49.27
CA VAL A 48 -16.65 21.38 48.64
C VAL A 48 -15.21 21.59 48.17
N ILE A 49 -14.21 21.04 48.87
CA ILE A 49 -12.80 21.11 48.45
C ILE A 49 -12.48 20.08 47.35
N MET A 50 -13.12 18.90 47.34
CA MET A 50 -12.95 17.88 46.29
C MET A 50 -13.34 18.33 44.86
N GLN A 51 -14.15 19.38 44.70
CA GLN A 51 -14.54 19.88 43.37
C GLN A 51 -13.50 20.80 42.69
N LYS A 52 -12.42 21.22 43.38
CA LYS A 52 -11.56 22.31 42.86
C LYS A 52 -10.37 21.90 41.97
N ARG A 53 -9.96 20.62 41.87
CA ARG A 53 -8.66 20.28 41.21
C ARG A 53 -8.54 18.99 40.36
N THR A 54 -9.48 18.73 39.45
CA THR A 54 -9.31 17.74 38.36
C THR A 54 -8.84 18.38 37.03
N TRP A 55 -7.64 18.96 37.06
CA TRP A 55 -7.05 19.71 35.93
C TRP A 55 -6.46 18.78 34.86
N LEU A 56 -7.31 18.17 34.01
CA LEU A 56 -7.06 17.90 32.58
C LEU A 56 -8.18 17.09 31.88
N LEU A 57 -9.12 16.47 32.61
CA LEU A 57 -10.27 15.78 32.00
C LEU A 57 -11.11 16.62 31.00
N PRO A 58 -11.37 17.93 31.19
CA PRO A 58 -12.20 18.69 30.24
C PRO A 58 -11.53 18.96 28.88
N TYR A 59 -10.24 18.63 28.72
CA TYR A 59 -9.56 18.68 27.42
C TYR A 59 -9.74 17.40 26.59
N PHE A 60 -10.13 16.29 27.23
CA PHE A 60 -10.29 14.98 26.58
C PHE A 60 -11.74 14.66 26.24
N ILE A 61 -12.69 14.95 27.14
CA ILE A 61 -14.10 14.53 26.99
C ILE A 61 -14.77 15.10 25.72
N PRO A 62 -14.60 16.39 25.34
CA PRO A 62 -15.17 16.89 24.09
C PRO A 62 -14.52 16.27 22.85
N PHE A 63 -13.23 15.89 22.95
CA PHE A 63 -12.45 15.33 21.83
C PHE A 63 -12.82 13.87 21.56
N VAL A 64 -13.10 13.10 22.62
CA VAL A 64 -13.61 11.71 22.54
C VAL A 64 -15.05 11.70 22.06
N LEU A 65 -15.91 12.60 22.53
CA LEU A 65 -17.33 12.65 22.12
C LEU A 65 -17.52 13.13 20.67
N LEU A 66 -16.70 14.07 20.17
CA LEU A 66 -16.82 14.50 18.76
C LEU A 66 -16.38 13.39 17.79
N ALA A 67 -15.40 12.56 18.17
CA ALA A 67 -14.93 11.43 17.37
C ALA A 67 -15.89 10.22 17.40
N LEU A 68 -16.70 10.07 18.45
CA LEU A 68 -17.71 9.00 18.57
C LEU A 68 -19.02 9.29 17.82
N CYS A 69 -19.24 10.52 17.35
CA CYS A 69 -20.50 10.94 16.70
C CYS A 69 -20.48 10.86 15.15
N ILE A 70 -19.44 10.27 14.54
CA ILE A 70 -19.40 10.00 13.09
C ILE A 70 -19.17 8.50 12.89
N VAL A 71 -20.24 7.74 13.12
CA VAL A 71 -20.37 6.36 12.66
C VAL A 71 -21.16 6.42 11.35
N PRO A 72 -20.58 6.10 10.19
CA PRO A 72 -21.36 5.81 8.99
C PRO A 72 -22.22 4.57 9.28
N GLU A 73 -23.48 4.59 8.85
CA GLU A 73 -24.38 3.46 9.03
C GLU A 73 -23.79 2.18 8.45
N ILE A 74 -23.87 1.09 9.22
CA ILE A 74 -23.53 -0.26 8.75
C ILE A 74 -24.57 -0.64 7.69
N PRO A 75 -24.21 -0.86 6.42
CA PRO A 75 -25.10 -1.52 5.50
C PRO A 75 -25.32 -2.94 6.03
N ASN A 76 -26.60 -3.33 6.22
CA ASN A 76 -26.92 -4.69 6.63
C ASN A 76 -26.25 -5.70 5.67
N ALA A 77 -25.68 -6.76 6.24
CA ALA A 77 -25.19 -7.90 5.48
C ALA A 77 -26.38 -8.67 4.86
N ASN A 78 -26.88 -8.15 3.74
CA ASN A 78 -27.84 -8.73 2.81
C ASN A 78 -27.66 -8.03 1.45
N ALA A 79 -26.55 -8.35 0.79
CA ALA A 79 -26.32 -8.07 -0.62
C ALA A 79 -25.34 -9.10 -1.15
N ASP A 80 -25.75 -9.89 -2.14
CA ASP A 80 -24.86 -10.73 -2.92
C ASP A 80 -23.80 -9.84 -3.58
N SER A 81 -22.53 -10.05 -3.21
CA SER A 81 -21.41 -9.47 -3.96
C SER A 81 -20.94 -10.53 -4.96
N SER A 82 -21.31 -10.35 -6.22
CA SER A 82 -20.97 -11.27 -7.30
C SER A 82 -19.47 -11.22 -7.60
N THR A 83 -18.70 -12.12 -6.99
CA THR A 83 -17.35 -12.45 -7.46
C THR A 83 -17.46 -13.24 -8.76
N THR A 84 -16.85 -12.75 -9.84
CA THR A 84 -16.83 -13.46 -11.13
C THR A 84 -15.78 -14.57 -11.10
N ASP A 85 -16.12 -15.67 -10.44
CA ASP A 85 -15.29 -16.88 -10.37
C ASP A 85 -15.04 -17.47 -11.78
N TRP A 86 -13.79 -17.83 -12.08
CA TRP A 86 -13.38 -18.51 -13.31
C TRP A 86 -13.32 -20.03 -13.06
N THR A 87 -14.50 -20.63 -12.93
CA THR A 87 -14.67 -21.98 -12.36
C THR A 87 -14.14 -23.13 -13.21
N MET A 88 -13.87 -22.94 -14.50
CA MET A 88 -13.44 -24.00 -15.42
C MET A 88 -12.61 -23.47 -16.59
N PHE A 89 -12.10 -24.39 -17.42
CA PHE A 89 -11.47 -24.06 -18.70
C PHE A 89 -12.37 -23.12 -19.52
N ARG A 90 -11.79 -22.06 -20.10
CA ARG A 90 -12.52 -21.03 -20.88
C ARG A 90 -13.64 -20.30 -20.12
N HIS A 91 -13.50 -20.10 -18.80
CA HIS A 91 -14.39 -19.35 -17.90
C HIS A 91 -15.74 -20.02 -17.58
N ASN A 92 -16.52 -20.37 -18.60
CA ASN A 92 -17.88 -20.85 -18.47
C ASN A 92 -18.19 -22.03 -19.41
N LEU A 93 -19.36 -22.63 -19.28
CA LEU A 93 -19.81 -23.80 -20.06
C LEU A 93 -19.85 -23.52 -21.57
N ASP A 94 -20.21 -22.31 -21.96
CA ASP A 94 -20.16 -21.83 -23.35
C ASP A 94 -18.73 -21.70 -23.91
N HIS A 95 -17.70 -21.87 -23.06
CA HIS A 95 -16.30 -21.66 -23.36
C HIS A 95 -15.98 -20.29 -23.98
N THR A 96 -16.65 -19.22 -23.56
CA THR A 96 -16.43 -17.88 -24.13
C THR A 96 -14.99 -17.39 -23.94
N GLY A 97 -14.32 -17.83 -22.87
CA GLY A 97 -13.02 -17.30 -22.45
C GLY A 97 -13.06 -15.81 -22.13
N TYR A 98 -14.25 -15.26 -21.87
CA TYR A 98 -14.50 -13.84 -21.66
C TYR A 98 -15.08 -13.59 -20.27
N THR A 99 -14.49 -12.62 -19.56
CA THR A 99 -15.07 -12.03 -18.35
C THR A 99 -15.20 -10.52 -18.51
N ALA A 100 -16.25 -9.96 -17.94
CA ALA A 100 -16.39 -8.51 -17.79
C ALA A 100 -15.62 -8.10 -16.53
N GLY A 101 -14.45 -7.49 -16.70
CA GLY A 101 -13.67 -6.97 -15.59
C GLY A 101 -14.20 -5.60 -15.12
N ASN A 102 -13.55 -5.09 -14.07
CA ASN A 102 -13.99 -3.89 -13.36
C ASN A 102 -13.25 -2.61 -13.79
N GLY A 103 -12.50 -2.64 -14.91
CA GLY A 103 -11.80 -1.49 -15.44
C GLY A 103 -10.71 -1.85 -16.45
N SER A 104 -10.25 -0.86 -17.22
CA SER A 104 -9.21 -1.05 -18.25
C SER A 104 -7.86 -1.56 -17.67
N THR A 105 -7.19 -2.47 -18.39
CA THR A 105 -6.12 -3.35 -17.88
C THR A 105 -4.85 -3.36 -18.75
N ASP A 106 -4.40 -2.16 -19.11
CA ASP A 106 -3.35 -1.92 -20.10
C ASP A 106 -1.91 -2.12 -19.60
N SER A 107 -1.71 -2.50 -18.34
CA SER A 107 -0.42 -2.93 -17.75
C SER A 107 -0.59 -4.14 -16.83
N PHE A 108 0.52 -4.64 -16.30
CA PHE A 108 0.52 -5.72 -15.32
C PHE A 108 1.57 -5.48 -14.24
N LYS A 109 1.36 -6.12 -13.09
CA LYS A 109 2.30 -6.19 -11.97
C LYS A 109 2.35 -7.63 -11.44
N PRO A 110 3.50 -8.31 -11.45
CA PRO A 110 3.61 -9.63 -10.83
C PRO A 110 3.27 -9.57 -9.34
N LEU A 111 2.29 -10.36 -8.90
CA LEU A 111 1.90 -10.49 -7.49
C LEU A 111 2.74 -11.57 -6.80
N TRP A 112 2.68 -12.77 -7.36
CA TRP A 112 3.36 -13.96 -6.84
C TRP A 112 3.63 -14.95 -7.97
N ASN A 113 4.58 -15.84 -7.73
CA ASN A 113 4.66 -17.10 -8.45
C ASN A 113 4.83 -18.25 -7.44
N PHE A 114 4.32 -19.41 -7.79
CA PHE A 114 4.41 -20.63 -7.01
C PHE A 114 5.18 -21.68 -7.83
N THR A 115 6.14 -22.38 -7.22
CA THR A 115 6.90 -23.45 -7.89
C THR A 115 6.27 -24.80 -7.53
N ALA A 116 5.68 -25.45 -8.53
CA ALA A 116 5.10 -26.79 -8.42
C ALA A 116 6.18 -27.88 -8.56
N GLY A 117 5.81 -29.13 -8.26
CA GLY A 117 6.72 -30.29 -8.39
C GLY A 117 7.10 -30.61 -9.84
N ALA A 118 6.23 -30.27 -10.80
CA ALA A 118 6.44 -30.47 -12.22
C ALA A 118 5.74 -29.37 -13.05
N ALA A 119 5.96 -29.41 -14.36
CA ALA A 119 5.34 -28.52 -15.34
C ALA A 119 3.82 -28.39 -15.15
N VAL A 120 3.31 -27.17 -15.30
CA VAL A 120 1.88 -26.84 -15.19
C VAL A 120 1.36 -26.50 -16.59
N TRP A 121 0.84 -27.51 -17.28
CA TRP A 121 0.23 -27.35 -18.61
C TRP A 121 -1.28 -27.07 -18.52
N SER A 122 -1.93 -27.54 -17.45
CA SER A 122 -3.32 -27.23 -17.14
C SER A 122 -3.58 -25.71 -17.07
N SER A 123 -4.78 -25.30 -17.44
CA SER A 123 -5.27 -23.93 -17.23
C SER A 123 -5.78 -23.79 -15.80
N PRO A 124 -5.56 -22.66 -15.09
CA PRO A 124 -6.07 -22.53 -13.74
C PRO A 124 -7.60 -22.41 -13.71
N ALA A 125 -8.22 -23.03 -12.72
CA ALA A 125 -9.58 -22.71 -12.31
C ALA A 125 -9.52 -21.88 -11.02
N VAL A 126 -10.27 -20.79 -10.93
CA VAL A 126 -10.17 -19.82 -9.84
C VAL A 126 -11.55 -19.55 -9.29
N ALA A 127 -11.81 -19.95 -8.05
CA ALA A 127 -13.09 -19.72 -7.40
C ALA A 127 -12.92 -19.51 -5.89
N HIS A 128 -13.77 -18.68 -5.30
CA HIS A 128 -13.89 -18.53 -3.84
C HIS A 128 -12.57 -18.13 -3.14
N GLY A 129 -11.68 -17.42 -3.84
CA GLY A 129 -10.36 -17.02 -3.33
C GLY A 129 -9.26 -18.09 -3.41
N TYR A 130 -9.49 -19.18 -4.15
CA TYR A 130 -8.53 -20.26 -4.39
C TYR A 130 -8.26 -20.44 -5.89
N VAL A 131 -7.04 -20.88 -6.21
CA VAL A 131 -6.55 -21.19 -7.55
C VAL A 131 -6.20 -22.69 -7.58
N PHE A 132 -6.84 -23.41 -8.48
CA PHE A 132 -6.65 -24.85 -8.68
C PHE A 132 -5.89 -25.09 -9.98
N VAL A 133 -4.87 -25.95 -9.94
CA VAL A 133 -4.08 -26.35 -11.11
C VAL A 133 -3.73 -27.84 -11.05
N GLY A 134 -3.67 -28.49 -12.21
CA GLY A 134 -3.10 -29.82 -12.39
C GLY A 134 -1.64 -29.77 -12.85
N CYS A 135 -0.80 -30.62 -12.26
CA CYS A 135 0.64 -30.69 -12.52
C CYS A 135 1.03 -32.04 -13.13
N ARG A 136 2.09 -32.06 -13.95
CA ARG A 136 2.53 -33.29 -14.67
C ARG A 136 3.11 -34.39 -13.78
N ASP A 137 3.36 -34.12 -12.51
CA ASP A 137 3.68 -35.15 -11.49
C ASP A 137 2.42 -35.90 -11.00
N GLY A 138 1.24 -35.49 -11.44
CA GLY A 138 -0.06 -36.04 -11.04
C GLY A 138 -0.69 -35.35 -9.84
N ASN A 139 -0.14 -34.21 -9.39
CA ASN A 139 -0.74 -33.43 -8.32
C ASN A 139 -1.76 -32.41 -8.83
N ILE A 140 -2.97 -32.43 -8.27
CA ILE A 140 -3.84 -31.26 -8.20
C ILE A 140 -3.34 -30.40 -7.03
N LEU A 141 -3.16 -29.10 -7.24
CA LEU A 141 -2.79 -28.16 -6.18
C LEU A 141 -3.90 -27.14 -5.98
N CYS A 142 -4.24 -26.88 -4.72
CA CYS A 142 -5.03 -25.73 -4.29
C CYS A 142 -4.10 -24.68 -3.71
N LEU A 143 -4.06 -23.50 -4.32
CA LEU A 143 -3.27 -22.34 -3.90
C LEU A 143 -4.21 -21.21 -3.47
N ARG A 144 -3.85 -20.43 -2.45
CA ARG A 144 -4.62 -19.24 -2.06
C ARG A 144 -4.40 -18.11 -3.07
N ALA A 145 -5.46 -17.62 -3.71
CA ALA A 145 -5.39 -16.62 -4.79
C ALA A 145 -4.64 -15.33 -4.39
N SER A 146 -4.76 -14.90 -3.14
CA SER A 146 -4.15 -13.66 -2.65
C SER A 146 -2.62 -13.68 -2.53
N ASN A 147 -1.98 -14.85 -2.43
CA ASN A 147 -0.53 -14.94 -2.18
C ASN A 147 0.19 -16.18 -2.73
N GLY A 148 -0.51 -17.08 -3.43
CA GLY A 148 0.06 -18.30 -4.01
C GLY A 148 0.44 -19.37 -2.99
N ALA A 149 0.12 -19.20 -1.71
CA ALA A 149 0.46 -20.20 -0.69
C ALA A 149 -0.36 -21.48 -0.90
N GLY A 150 0.32 -22.62 -0.94
CA GLY A 150 -0.32 -23.93 -1.03
C GLY A 150 -1.21 -24.20 0.19
N VAL A 151 -2.43 -24.68 -0.08
CA VAL A 151 -3.47 -24.99 0.91
C VAL A 151 -3.56 -26.50 1.09
N TRP A 152 -3.72 -27.23 -0.01
CA TRP A 152 -3.70 -28.69 -0.08
C TRP A 152 -3.21 -29.16 -1.45
N GLY A 153 -2.82 -30.43 -1.54
CA GLY A 153 -2.51 -31.12 -2.80
C GLY A 153 -3.09 -32.52 -2.80
N TYR A 154 -3.52 -32.99 -3.97
CA TYR A 154 -4.09 -34.33 -4.17
C TYR A 154 -3.41 -35.05 -5.34
N GLN A 155 -2.86 -36.24 -5.07
CA GLN A 155 -2.20 -37.08 -6.09
C GLN A 155 -3.23 -37.96 -6.81
N THR A 156 -3.47 -37.71 -8.09
CA THR A 156 -4.35 -38.55 -8.95
C THR A 156 -3.72 -39.89 -9.32
N GLY A 157 -2.41 -40.05 -9.15
CA GLY A 157 -1.69 -41.30 -9.40
C GLY A 157 -1.13 -41.47 -10.82
N SER A 158 -1.45 -40.55 -11.74
CA SER A 158 -0.88 -40.48 -13.08
C SER A 158 -0.75 -39.03 -13.54
N VAL A 159 -0.07 -38.79 -14.67
CA VAL A 159 0.22 -37.44 -15.18
C VAL A 159 -1.08 -36.65 -15.42
N ILE A 160 -1.06 -35.36 -15.11
CA ILE A 160 -2.06 -34.40 -15.58
C ILE A 160 -1.37 -33.52 -16.62
N ASP A 161 -1.62 -33.79 -17.91
CA ASP A 161 -1.10 -33.01 -19.03
C ASP A 161 -1.99 -31.77 -19.27
N TYR A 162 -2.90 -31.82 -20.26
CA TYR A 162 -3.70 -30.67 -20.69
C TYR A 162 -5.02 -30.48 -19.93
N SER A 163 -5.46 -31.50 -19.19
CA SER A 163 -6.71 -31.44 -18.42
C SER A 163 -6.65 -30.34 -17.35
N SER A 164 -7.58 -29.41 -17.40
CA SER A 164 -7.73 -28.30 -16.47
C SER A 164 -8.82 -28.62 -15.44
N PRO A 165 -8.71 -28.18 -14.17
CA PRO A 165 -9.76 -28.43 -13.19
C PRO A 165 -11.08 -27.74 -13.58
N ALA A 166 -12.20 -28.32 -13.16
CA ALA A 166 -13.52 -27.68 -13.20
C ALA A 166 -14.18 -27.72 -11.82
N ILE A 167 -14.77 -26.60 -11.40
CA ILE A 167 -15.31 -26.39 -10.06
C ILE A 167 -16.83 -26.29 -10.16
N ALA A 168 -17.55 -27.22 -9.54
CA ALA A 168 -19.02 -27.15 -9.45
C ALA A 168 -19.53 -27.91 -8.23
N ASN A 169 -20.61 -27.41 -7.60
CA ASN A 169 -21.30 -28.05 -6.48
C ASN A 169 -20.42 -28.39 -5.26
N GLY A 170 -19.37 -27.60 -5.00
CA GLY A 170 -18.42 -27.85 -3.90
C GLY A 170 -17.31 -28.86 -4.22
N TYR A 171 -17.21 -29.31 -5.47
CA TYR A 171 -16.21 -30.28 -5.91
C TYR A 171 -15.29 -29.71 -6.99
N VAL A 172 -14.07 -30.24 -7.04
CA VAL A 172 -13.11 -30.05 -8.12
C VAL A 172 -13.00 -31.36 -8.91
N TYR A 173 -13.31 -31.29 -10.19
CA TYR A 173 -13.19 -32.40 -11.13
C TYR A 173 -11.94 -32.21 -12.00
N ILE A 174 -11.16 -33.27 -12.20
CA ILE A 174 -10.03 -33.26 -13.14
C ILE A 174 -9.79 -34.64 -13.74
N CYS A 175 -9.19 -34.69 -14.91
CA CYS A 175 -8.84 -35.94 -15.58
C CYS A 175 -7.33 -36.20 -15.56
N SER A 176 -6.94 -37.47 -15.45
CA SER A 176 -5.55 -37.93 -15.49
C SER A 176 -5.29 -38.87 -16.68
N THR A 177 -4.04 -38.96 -17.13
CA THR A 177 -3.68 -39.70 -18.36
C THR A 177 -3.87 -41.21 -18.28
N ASP A 178 -4.14 -41.75 -17.10
CA ASP A 178 -4.47 -43.17 -16.84
C ASP A 178 -5.95 -43.52 -17.07
N GLY A 179 -6.77 -42.60 -17.60
CA GLY A 179 -8.17 -42.87 -17.95
C GLY A 179 -9.16 -42.63 -16.81
N TYR A 180 -8.74 -41.90 -15.77
CA TYR A 180 -9.57 -41.61 -14.61
C TYR A 180 -10.04 -40.15 -14.55
N VAL A 181 -11.33 -39.99 -14.26
CA VAL A 181 -11.91 -38.75 -13.77
C VAL A 181 -11.87 -38.80 -12.25
N ASN A 182 -11.25 -37.79 -11.64
CA ASN A 182 -11.08 -37.65 -10.20
C ASN A 182 -11.98 -36.52 -9.70
N CYS A 183 -12.68 -36.76 -8.59
CA CYS A 183 -13.49 -35.76 -7.90
C CYS A 183 -12.98 -35.60 -6.47
N VAL A 184 -12.62 -34.37 -6.09
CA VAL A 184 -12.17 -34.02 -4.74
C VAL A 184 -13.01 -32.87 -4.16
N ASP A 185 -13.12 -32.84 -2.85
CA ASP A 185 -13.73 -31.74 -2.10
C ASP A 185 -12.94 -30.43 -2.29
N VAL A 186 -13.63 -29.32 -2.58
CA VAL A 186 -12.98 -28.03 -2.89
C VAL A 186 -12.27 -27.41 -1.70
N VAL A 187 -12.72 -27.69 -0.47
CA VAL A 187 -12.21 -27.05 0.76
C VAL A 187 -10.98 -27.78 1.28
N TYR A 188 -11.01 -29.12 1.30
CA TYR A 188 -10.04 -29.98 1.97
C TYR A 188 -9.20 -30.85 1.01
N GLY A 189 -9.56 -30.95 -0.27
CA GLY A 189 -8.87 -31.81 -1.24
C GLY A 189 -9.08 -33.31 -0.98
N MET A 190 -10.10 -33.69 -0.21
CA MET A 190 -10.40 -35.09 0.09
C MET A 190 -11.02 -35.79 -1.13
N PRO A 191 -10.61 -37.03 -1.46
CA PRO A 191 -11.21 -37.79 -2.55
C PRO A 191 -12.68 -38.12 -2.25
N MET A 192 -13.57 -37.76 -3.17
CA MET A 192 -15.00 -38.05 -3.09
C MET A 192 -15.35 -39.28 -3.92
N TRP A 193 -14.91 -39.30 -5.17
CA TRP A 193 -14.99 -40.46 -6.06
C TRP A 193 -13.91 -40.39 -7.14
N ARG A 194 -13.62 -41.55 -7.74
CA ARG A 194 -12.71 -41.70 -8.87
C ARG A 194 -13.30 -42.75 -9.81
N SER A 195 -13.50 -42.39 -11.07
CA SER A 195 -14.13 -43.24 -12.08
C SER A 195 -13.19 -43.49 -13.25
N GLU A 196 -13.03 -44.76 -13.60
CA GLU A 196 -12.33 -45.18 -14.82
C GLU A 196 -13.29 -45.08 -16.01
N ILE A 197 -12.92 -44.30 -17.02
CA ILE A 197 -13.65 -44.19 -18.30
C ILE A 197 -12.81 -44.67 -19.49
N GLY A 198 -11.55 -45.08 -19.25
CA GLY A 198 -10.65 -45.60 -20.26
C GLY A 198 -10.05 -44.53 -21.18
N GLY A 199 -8.97 -44.90 -21.88
CA GLY A 199 -8.21 -44.01 -22.77
C GLY A 199 -7.42 -42.92 -22.06
N THR A 200 -6.54 -42.23 -22.79
CA THR A 200 -5.82 -41.06 -22.24
C THR A 200 -6.74 -39.84 -22.23
N LEU A 201 -6.85 -39.16 -21.09
CA LEU A 201 -7.71 -37.98 -20.94
C LEU A 201 -6.89 -36.68 -21.04
N TRP A 202 -7.02 -35.99 -22.16
CA TRP A 202 -6.50 -34.62 -22.35
C TRP A 202 -7.59 -33.56 -22.26
N SER A 203 -8.86 -33.94 -22.45
CA SER A 203 -10.03 -33.10 -22.20
C SER A 203 -10.01 -32.54 -20.77
N SER A 204 -10.30 -31.25 -20.62
CA SER A 204 -10.78 -30.71 -19.35
C SER A 204 -12.25 -31.12 -19.18
N PRO A 205 -12.71 -31.51 -17.98
CA PRO A 205 -14.12 -31.75 -17.74
C PRO A 205 -14.93 -30.46 -17.78
N ALA A 206 -16.17 -30.52 -18.26
CA ALA A 206 -17.18 -29.47 -18.10
C ALA A 206 -18.23 -29.93 -17.07
N ALA A 207 -18.49 -29.15 -16.03
CA ALA A 207 -19.32 -29.55 -14.89
C ALA A 207 -20.52 -28.60 -14.70
N ALA A 208 -21.74 -29.14 -14.77
CA ALA A 208 -22.98 -28.38 -14.69
C ALA A 208 -24.13 -29.26 -14.16
N GLU A 209 -25.06 -28.69 -13.39
CA GLU A 209 -26.34 -29.35 -13.02
C GLU A 209 -26.20 -30.76 -12.41
N GLY A 210 -25.10 -31.02 -11.70
CA GLY A 210 -24.82 -32.35 -11.11
C GLY A 210 -24.33 -33.39 -12.12
N ARG A 211 -23.84 -32.95 -13.29
CA ARG A 211 -23.26 -33.77 -14.36
C ARG A 211 -21.85 -33.28 -14.69
N VAL A 212 -21.02 -34.19 -15.18
CA VAL A 212 -19.65 -33.93 -15.62
C VAL A 212 -19.46 -34.54 -17.01
N TYR A 213 -19.07 -33.72 -17.97
CA TYR A 213 -18.90 -34.10 -19.37
C TYR A 213 -17.42 -34.07 -19.75
N VAL A 214 -16.95 -35.08 -20.46
CA VAL A 214 -15.52 -35.25 -20.78
C VAL A 214 -15.32 -36.03 -22.08
N GLY A 215 -14.35 -35.62 -22.89
CA GLY A 215 -13.85 -36.40 -24.03
C GLY A 215 -12.70 -37.33 -23.65
N SER A 216 -12.63 -38.51 -24.25
CA SER A 216 -11.52 -39.45 -24.07
C SER A 216 -10.88 -39.89 -25.39
N SER A 217 -9.59 -40.25 -25.30
CA SER A 217 -8.86 -40.90 -26.40
C SER A 217 -9.28 -42.35 -26.65
N ASP A 218 -10.24 -42.90 -25.89
CA ASP A 218 -10.93 -44.17 -26.21
C ASP A 218 -12.04 -44.02 -27.30
N HIS A 219 -12.09 -42.84 -27.92
CA HIS A 219 -13.05 -42.41 -28.94
C HIS A 219 -14.46 -42.02 -28.43
N ASN A 220 -14.67 -41.95 -27.11
CA ASN A 220 -15.98 -41.62 -26.53
C ASN A 220 -16.06 -40.21 -25.92
N VAL A 221 -17.27 -39.66 -25.95
CA VAL A 221 -17.73 -38.55 -25.11
C VAL A 221 -18.55 -39.15 -23.97
N TYR A 222 -18.21 -38.83 -22.72
CA TYR A 222 -18.90 -39.32 -21.53
C TYR A 222 -19.69 -38.21 -20.83
N CYS A 223 -20.84 -38.57 -20.26
CA CYS A 223 -21.53 -37.81 -19.23
C CYS A 223 -21.60 -38.65 -17.95
N LEU A 224 -20.97 -38.18 -16.88
CA LEU A 224 -20.96 -38.80 -15.56
C LEU A 224 -21.88 -38.04 -14.61
N ASN A 225 -22.37 -38.72 -13.58
CA ASN A 225 -23.03 -38.11 -12.44
C ASN A 225 -21.99 -37.45 -11.53
N GLY A 226 -22.09 -36.13 -11.32
CA GLY A 226 -21.11 -35.36 -10.55
C GLY A 226 -21.01 -35.74 -9.06
N SER A 227 -22.06 -36.36 -8.49
CA SER A 227 -22.09 -36.76 -7.07
C SER A 227 -21.37 -38.08 -6.76
N ASN A 228 -21.28 -39.01 -7.72
CA ASN A 228 -20.78 -40.37 -7.48
C ASN A 228 -19.95 -40.96 -8.65
N GLY A 229 -19.76 -40.20 -9.73
CA GLY A 229 -18.92 -40.58 -10.86
C GLY A 229 -19.50 -41.63 -11.81
N THR A 230 -20.73 -42.08 -11.64
CA THR A 230 -21.32 -43.14 -12.49
C THR A 230 -21.64 -42.64 -13.90
N GLU A 231 -21.38 -43.44 -14.93
CA GLU A 231 -21.78 -43.18 -16.33
C GLU A 231 -23.32 -43.00 -16.41
N ILE A 232 -23.76 -41.86 -16.94
CA ILE A 232 -25.18 -41.60 -17.28
C ILE A 232 -25.42 -41.93 -18.75
N TRP A 233 -24.51 -41.49 -19.63
CA TRP A 233 -24.47 -41.85 -21.03
C TRP A 233 -23.04 -41.73 -21.58
N LYS A 234 -22.78 -42.42 -22.69
CA LYS A 234 -21.64 -42.16 -23.57
C LYS A 234 -22.04 -42.16 -25.04
N TYR A 235 -21.26 -41.48 -25.86
CA TYR A 235 -21.41 -41.43 -27.31
C TYR A 235 -20.06 -41.72 -27.97
N SER A 236 -20.03 -42.67 -28.91
CA SER A 236 -18.82 -43.07 -29.61
C SER A 236 -18.64 -42.28 -30.92
N THR A 237 -17.54 -41.55 -31.01
CA THR A 237 -17.04 -40.93 -32.24
C THR A 237 -16.14 -41.92 -33.01
N LEU A 238 -15.54 -41.52 -34.13
CA LEU A 238 -14.72 -42.43 -34.96
C LEU A 238 -13.23 -42.44 -34.57
N ASP A 239 -12.77 -41.49 -33.74
CA ASP A 239 -11.39 -41.37 -33.27
C ASP A 239 -11.33 -40.56 -31.95
N ALA A 240 -10.15 -40.32 -31.37
CA ALA A 240 -9.96 -39.72 -30.05
C ALA A 240 -10.66 -38.35 -29.85
N VAL A 241 -11.34 -38.20 -28.72
CA VAL A 241 -11.98 -36.94 -28.30
C VAL A 241 -11.06 -36.20 -27.33
N GLN A 242 -10.20 -35.34 -27.87
CA GLN A 242 -9.23 -34.56 -27.09
C GLN A 242 -9.74 -33.15 -26.74
N SER A 243 -10.74 -32.65 -27.47
CA SER A 243 -11.48 -31.42 -27.18
C SER A 243 -12.17 -31.48 -25.82
N SER A 244 -12.14 -30.39 -25.06
CA SER A 244 -13.04 -30.20 -23.91
C SER A 244 -14.46 -29.93 -24.43
N PRO A 245 -15.52 -30.50 -23.84
CA PRO A 245 -16.89 -30.24 -24.29
C PRO A 245 -17.39 -28.85 -23.87
N ALA A 246 -17.93 -28.06 -24.81
CA ALA A 246 -18.70 -26.85 -24.48
C ALA A 246 -20.18 -27.20 -24.34
N ILE A 247 -20.93 -26.53 -23.46
CA ILE A 247 -22.33 -26.82 -23.20
C ILE A 247 -23.16 -25.54 -23.25
N SER A 248 -24.13 -25.49 -24.16
CA SER A 248 -25.00 -24.33 -24.38
C SER A 248 -26.39 -24.81 -24.80
N ASP A 249 -27.46 -24.20 -24.27
CA ASP A 249 -28.86 -24.53 -24.56
C ASP A 249 -29.22 -26.03 -24.46
N GLY A 250 -28.60 -26.77 -23.53
CA GLY A 250 -28.80 -28.21 -23.37
C GLY A 250 -28.15 -29.08 -24.45
N ILE A 251 -27.19 -28.53 -25.19
CA ILE A 251 -26.41 -29.20 -26.24
C ILE A 251 -24.93 -29.19 -25.85
N VAL A 252 -24.28 -30.35 -25.95
CA VAL A 252 -22.84 -30.55 -25.76
C VAL A 252 -22.16 -30.52 -27.12
N TYR A 253 -21.22 -29.60 -27.32
CA TYR A 253 -20.42 -29.46 -28.53
C TYR A 253 -19.00 -29.93 -28.26
N VAL A 254 -18.42 -30.72 -29.17
CA VAL A 254 -17.07 -31.27 -29.00
C VAL A 254 -16.40 -31.58 -30.34
N GLY A 255 -15.09 -31.40 -30.42
CA GLY A 255 -14.25 -31.82 -31.56
C GLY A 255 -13.63 -33.21 -31.34
N SER A 256 -13.47 -33.98 -32.42
CA SER A 256 -12.71 -35.25 -32.42
C SER A 256 -11.56 -35.20 -33.42
N THR A 257 -10.54 -36.04 -33.22
CA THR A 257 -9.45 -36.23 -34.17
C THR A 257 -9.90 -36.93 -35.46
N ASP A 258 -11.15 -37.44 -35.52
CA ASP A 258 -11.81 -37.95 -36.73
C ASP A 258 -12.20 -36.87 -37.76
N ASN A 259 -11.74 -35.63 -37.54
CA ASN A 259 -12.01 -34.45 -38.34
C ASN A 259 -13.46 -33.96 -38.24
N ARG A 260 -14.19 -34.24 -37.15
CA ARG A 260 -15.58 -33.81 -36.98
C ARG A 260 -15.82 -32.98 -35.71
N VAL A 261 -16.75 -32.04 -35.86
CA VAL A 261 -17.43 -31.37 -34.76
C VAL A 261 -18.76 -32.07 -34.54
N TYR A 262 -19.05 -32.48 -33.32
CA TYR A 262 -20.30 -33.10 -32.92
C TYR A 262 -21.11 -32.16 -32.03
N ALA A 263 -22.43 -32.20 -32.16
CA ALA A 263 -23.40 -31.63 -31.24
C ALA A 263 -24.31 -32.74 -30.71
N LEU A 264 -24.30 -32.95 -29.39
CA LEU A 264 -25.01 -34.01 -28.69
C LEU A 264 -26.03 -33.42 -27.71
N ASN A 265 -27.18 -34.04 -27.53
CA ASN A 265 -28.14 -33.63 -26.50
C ASN A 265 -27.57 -33.91 -25.09
N ALA A 266 -27.42 -32.88 -24.25
CA ALA A 266 -26.74 -32.97 -22.96
C ALA A 266 -27.40 -33.97 -21.98
N SER A 267 -28.73 -34.14 -22.06
CA SER A 267 -29.45 -35.05 -21.18
C SER A 267 -29.28 -36.52 -21.56
N THR A 268 -29.15 -36.83 -22.86
CA THR A 268 -29.28 -38.19 -23.42
C THR A 268 -28.07 -38.71 -24.21
N GLY A 269 -27.10 -37.85 -24.56
CA GLY A 269 -25.94 -38.20 -25.38
C GLY A 269 -26.23 -38.42 -26.86
N LYS A 270 -27.49 -38.30 -27.30
CA LYS A 270 -27.87 -38.49 -28.70
C LYS A 270 -27.34 -37.37 -29.57
N GLU A 271 -26.74 -37.73 -30.70
CA GLU A 271 -26.34 -36.79 -31.74
C GLU A 271 -27.53 -35.98 -32.26
N ILE A 272 -27.32 -34.67 -32.40
CA ILE A 272 -28.22 -33.72 -33.06
C ILE A 272 -27.70 -33.44 -34.47
N TRP A 273 -26.40 -33.17 -34.60
CA TRP A 273 -25.68 -33.04 -35.87
C TRP A 273 -24.18 -33.31 -35.68
N HIS A 274 -23.50 -33.61 -36.79
CA HIS A 274 -22.05 -33.48 -36.91
C HIS A 274 -21.68 -32.76 -38.21
N ASN A 275 -20.50 -32.16 -38.28
CA ASN A 275 -19.94 -31.61 -39.52
C ASN A 275 -18.42 -31.83 -39.59
N CYS A 276 -17.86 -31.91 -40.80
CA CYS A 276 -16.46 -32.27 -41.04
C CYS A 276 -15.57 -31.05 -41.33
N THR A 277 -14.42 -30.99 -40.68
CA THR A 277 -13.26 -30.18 -41.08
C THR A 277 -12.36 -31.01 -42.03
N ARG A 278 -11.17 -30.52 -42.40
CA ARG A 278 -10.23 -31.26 -43.28
C ARG A 278 -9.12 -31.99 -42.53
N ALA A 279 -8.96 -31.72 -41.24
CA ALA A 279 -8.00 -32.39 -40.36
C ALA A 279 -8.54 -32.45 -38.92
N ALA A 280 -7.83 -33.19 -38.06
CA ALA A 280 -8.16 -33.42 -36.67
C ALA A 280 -8.51 -32.14 -35.89
N ILE A 281 -9.41 -32.28 -34.91
CA ILE A 281 -9.88 -31.19 -34.07
C ILE A 281 -9.45 -31.45 -32.62
N THR A 282 -8.39 -30.74 -32.21
CA THR A 282 -7.86 -30.73 -30.83
C THR A 282 -8.26 -29.47 -30.07
N SER A 283 -8.56 -28.38 -30.78
CA SER A 283 -9.22 -27.18 -30.26
C SER A 283 -10.56 -27.56 -29.62
N SER A 284 -10.90 -26.92 -28.50
CA SER A 284 -12.25 -26.98 -27.93
C SER A 284 -13.18 -25.96 -28.60
N PRO A 285 -14.49 -26.26 -28.76
CA PRO A 285 -15.45 -25.29 -29.26
C PRO A 285 -15.68 -24.16 -28.26
N SER A 286 -16.07 -23.00 -28.79
CA SER A 286 -16.64 -21.86 -28.07
C SER A 286 -18.01 -21.54 -28.67
N VAL A 287 -19.02 -21.31 -27.84
CA VAL A 287 -20.42 -21.15 -28.26
C VAL A 287 -20.91 -19.76 -27.88
N HIS A 288 -21.49 -19.03 -28.84
CA HIS A 288 -22.06 -17.71 -28.54
C HIS A 288 -23.08 -17.29 -29.60
N ASN A 289 -24.23 -16.75 -29.16
CA ASN A 289 -25.31 -16.23 -30.01
C ASN A 289 -25.77 -17.17 -31.15
N GLY A 290 -25.79 -18.48 -30.90
CA GLY A 290 -26.19 -19.49 -31.89
C GLY A 290 -25.09 -19.88 -32.90
N TYR A 291 -23.83 -19.57 -32.61
CA TYR A 291 -22.65 -19.99 -33.39
C TYR A 291 -21.75 -20.89 -32.53
N VAL A 292 -21.12 -21.87 -33.16
CA VAL A 292 -20.04 -22.71 -32.61
C VAL A 292 -18.76 -22.38 -33.37
N TYR A 293 -17.76 -21.87 -32.67
CA TYR A 293 -16.44 -21.52 -33.22
C TYR A 293 -15.39 -22.54 -32.78
N ILE A 294 -14.55 -23.01 -33.69
CA ILE A 294 -13.53 -24.03 -33.38
C ILE A 294 -12.32 -23.94 -34.34
N GLY A 295 -11.13 -24.21 -33.83
CA GLY A 295 -9.90 -24.38 -34.62
C GLY A 295 -9.74 -25.81 -35.13
N SER A 296 -8.93 -26.02 -36.17
CA SER A 296 -8.55 -27.34 -36.65
C SER A 296 -7.09 -27.38 -37.10
N ASN A 297 -6.52 -28.59 -37.13
CA ASN A 297 -5.15 -28.85 -37.55
C ASN A 297 -4.93 -28.68 -39.07
N ASP A 298 -5.97 -28.33 -39.84
CA ASP A 298 -5.87 -27.91 -41.25
C ASP A 298 -5.49 -26.42 -41.40
N GLY A 299 -5.28 -25.73 -40.27
CA GLY A 299 -5.04 -24.30 -40.20
C GLY A 299 -6.29 -23.47 -40.51
N CYS A 300 -7.49 -24.03 -40.37
CA CYS A 300 -8.72 -23.25 -40.45
C CYS A 300 -9.37 -23.02 -39.09
N ILE A 301 -9.97 -21.84 -38.96
CA ILE A 301 -10.93 -21.48 -37.92
C ILE A 301 -12.31 -21.55 -38.57
N TYR A 302 -13.20 -22.34 -38.00
CA TYR A 302 -14.54 -22.58 -38.52
C TYR A 302 -15.60 -21.94 -37.62
N ALA A 303 -16.72 -21.52 -38.23
CA ALA A 303 -17.95 -21.22 -37.52
C ALA A 303 -19.12 -22.03 -38.09
N PHE A 304 -19.87 -22.68 -37.22
CA PHE A 304 -21.07 -23.45 -37.54
C PHE A 304 -22.29 -22.82 -36.85
N ASN A 305 -23.46 -22.98 -37.45
CA ASN A 305 -24.71 -22.68 -36.77
C ASN A 305 -24.96 -23.73 -35.67
N ALA A 306 -25.15 -23.28 -34.43
CA ALA A 306 -25.21 -24.16 -33.26
C ALA A 306 -26.35 -25.21 -33.31
N PHE A 307 -27.48 -24.87 -33.94
CA PHE A 307 -28.65 -25.77 -33.98
C PHE A 307 -28.65 -26.73 -35.17
N THR A 308 -28.02 -26.36 -36.30
CA THR A 308 -28.10 -27.12 -37.56
C THR A 308 -26.76 -27.71 -38.02
N GLY A 309 -25.65 -27.31 -37.42
CA GLY A 309 -24.31 -27.70 -37.84
C GLY A 309 -23.85 -27.08 -39.16
N HIS A 310 -24.67 -26.25 -39.82
CA HIS A 310 -24.33 -25.66 -41.11
C HIS A 310 -23.11 -24.73 -40.98
N GLN A 311 -22.06 -24.95 -41.79
CA GLN A 311 -20.86 -24.10 -41.80
C GLN A 311 -21.19 -22.70 -42.34
N LEU A 312 -21.11 -21.69 -41.48
CA LEU A 312 -21.43 -20.29 -41.80
C LEU A 312 -20.25 -19.57 -42.46
N TRP A 313 -19.05 -19.77 -41.91
CA TRP A 313 -17.81 -19.26 -42.49
C TRP A 313 -16.60 -20.10 -42.08
N LYS A 314 -15.48 -19.89 -42.78
CA LYS A 314 -14.15 -20.39 -42.39
C LYS A 314 -13.07 -19.38 -42.73
N TYR A 315 -11.98 -19.37 -41.98
CA TYR A 315 -10.81 -18.53 -42.19
C TYR A 315 -9.53 -19.35 -42.09
N GLN A 316 -8.57 -19.14 -43.00
CA GLN A 316 -7.30 -19.88 -43.07
C GLN A 316 -6.16 -19.08 -42.40
N THR A 317 -5.54 -19.67 -41.38
CA THR A 317 -4.25 -19.27 -40.78
C THR A 317 -3.09 -19.96 -41.52
N GLY A 318 -1.85 -19.57 -41.22
CA GLY A 318 -0.65 -20.10 -41.87
C GLY A 318 -0.23 -21.50 -41.41
N ASN A 319 -0.74 -21.98 -40.27
CA ASN A 319 -0.43 -23.28 -39.68
C ASN A 319 -1.59 -23.72 -38.74
N SER A 320 -1.48 -24.91 -38.12
CA SER A 320 -2.49 -25.53 -37.23
C SER A 320 -3.09 -24.57 -36.20
N VAL A 321 -4.36 -24.81 -35.83
CA VAL A 321 -5.08 -24.07 -34.78
C VAL A 321 -5.44 -25.01 -33.62
N PHE A 322 -4.46 -25.24 -32.74
CA PHE A 322 -4.67 -25.96 -31.47
C PHE A 322 -5.35 -25.10 -30.39
N SER A 323 -5.18 -23.78 -30.47
CA SER A 323 -5.75 -22.81 -29.53
C SER A 323 -7.28 -22.82 -29.60
N SER A 324 -7.96 -22.83 -28.45
CA SER A 324 -9.43 -22.80 -28.41
C SER A 324 -9.94 -21.35 -28.51
N PRO A 325 -10.92 -21.04 -29.39
CA PRO A 325 -11.35 -19.67 -29.61
C PRO A 325 -11.95 -18.97 -28.38
N ALA A 326 -11.80 -17.66 -28.30
CA ALA A 326 -12.48 -16.77 -27.36
C ALA A 326 -13.49 -15.89 -28.09
N VAL A 327 -14.65 -15.65 -27.48
CA VAL A 327 -15.70 -14.84 -28.11
C VAL A 327 -16.10 -13.69 -27.19
N ALA A 328 -15.84 -12.48 -27.65
CA ALA A 328 -16.16 -11.24 -26.95
C ALA A 328 -16.28 -10.09 -27.95
N TYR A 329 -17.05 -9.04 -27.62
CA TYR A 329 -17.12 -7.81 -28.44
C TYR A 329 -17.48 -8.03 -29.93
N GLY A 330 -18.26 -9.07 -30.24
CA GLY A 330 -18.59 -9.44 -31.64
C GLY A 330 -17.41 -10.00 -32.44
N CYS A 331 -16.33 -10.41 -31.76
CA CYS A 331 -15.08 -10.89 -32.32
C CYS A 331 -14.73 -12.29 -31.81
N VAL A 332 -13.97 -13.04 -32.61
CA VAL A 332 -13.38 -14.34 -32.28
C VAL A 332 -11.87 -14.18 -32.21
N PHE A 333 -11.27 -14.47 -31.05
CA PHE A 333 -9.83 -14.38 -30.79
C PHE A 333 -9.23 -15.78 -30.65
N VAL A 334 -8.13 -16.08 -31.34
CA VAL A 334 -7.52 -17.42 -31.33
C VAL A 334 -6.04 -17.39 -31.72
N GLY A 335 -5.23 -18.24 -31.11
CA GLY A 335 -3.82 -18.43 -31.45
C GLY A 335 -3.58 -19.49 -32.54
N SER A 336 -2.44 -19.43 -33.21
CA SER A 336 -2.01 -20.45 -34.18
C SER A 336 -0.54 -20.82 -34.02
N GLU A 337 -0.17 -22.01 -34.52
CA GLU A 337 1.21 -22.46 -34.69
C GLU A 337 1.96 -21.72 -35.82
N ASP A 338 1.39 -20.67 -36.40
CA ASP A 338 2.10 -19.75 -37.32
C ASP A 338 2.75 -18.54 -36.61
N ASN A 339 2.80 -18.59 -35.28
CA ASN A 339 3.29 -17.54 -34.38
C ASN A 339 2.42 -16.28 -34.37
N ASN A 340 1.08 -16.40 -34.51
CA ASN A 340 0.18 -15.26 -34.43
C ASN A 340 -1.04 -15.51 -33.54
N VAL A 341 -1.58 -14.39 -33.03
CA VAL A 341 -2.95 -14.26 -32.55
C VAL A 341 -3.79 -13.60 -33.63
N TYR A 342 -4.97 -14.15 -33.89
CA TYR A 342 -5.96 -13.64 -34.83
C TYR A 342 -7.17 -13.06 -34.12
N CYS A 343 -7.72 -11.99 -34.69
CA CYS A 343 -9.07 -11.50 -34.38
C CYS A 343 -9.92 -11.50 -35.66
N LEU A 344 -11.03 -12.24 -35.62
CA LEU A 344 -11.99 -12.34 -36.71
C LEU A 344 -13.34 -11.75 -36.27
N ASN A 345 -14.08 -11.13 -37.20
CA ASN A 345 -15.46 -10.75 -36.95
C ASN A 345 -16.34 -12.00 -36.79
N ALA A 346 -17.02 -12.14 -35.65
CA ALA A 346 -17.72 -13.37 -35.27
C ALA A 346 -18.84 -13.78 -36.25
N SER A 347 -19.54 -12.82 -36.85
CA SER A 347 -20.63 -13.12 -37.79
C SER A 347 -20.16 -13.46 -39.22
N THR A 348 -18.96 -13.01 -39.63
CA THR A 348 -18.52 -13.08 -41.04
C THR A 348 -17.19 -13.81 -41.28
N GLY A 349 -16.43 -14.12 -40.23
CA GLY A 349 -15.10 -14.74 -40.34
C GLY A 349 -14.01 -13.85 -40.93
N LYS A 350 -14.32 -12.59 -41.26
CA LYS A 350 -13.33 -11.64 -41.81
C LYS A 350 -12.33 -11.25 -40.73
N LYS A 351 -11.03 -11.38 -41.03
CA LYS A 351 -9.96 -10.86 -40.19
C LYS A 351 -10.12 -9.35 -39.96
N ILE A 352 -10.11 -8.97 -38.69
CA ILE A 352 -10.05 -7.58 -38.22
C ILE A 352 -8.58 -7.21 -38.02
N TRP A 353 -7.83 -8.02 -37.25
CA TRP A 353 -6.40 -7.87 -37.04
C TRP A 353 -5.69 -9.22 -36.84
N GLN A 354 -4.37 -9.20 -36.94
CA GLN A 354 -3.47 -10.33 -36.66
C GLN A 354 -2.19 -9.74 -36.07
N SER A 355 -1.67 -10.36 -35.01
CA SER A 355 -0.50 -9.87 -34.27
C SER A 355 0.48 -11.00 -33.98
N PRO A 356 1.79 -10.80 -34.21
CA PRO A 356 2.78 -11.84 -34.03
C PRO A 356 3.20 -12.02 -32.56
N THR A 357 3.54 -13.25 -32.21
CA THR A 357 4.35 -13.66 -31.05
C THR A 357 5.72 -14.14 -31.56
N GLY A 358 6.66 -14.45 -30.66
CA GLY A 358 7.97 -14.99 -31.03
C GLY A 358 7.94 -16.45 -31.48
N TYR A 359 6.96 -17.23 -31.03
CA TYR A 359 6.79 -18.65 -31.38
C TYR A 359 5.32 -19.11 -31.23
N PHE A 360 5.06 -20.42 -31.31
CA PHE A 360 3.70 -21.00 -31.38
C PHE A 360 2.76 -20.49 -30.28
N VAL A 361 1.48 -20.32 -30.64
CA VAL A 361 0.42 -19.88 -29.71
C VAL A 361 -0.61 -21.01 -29.52
N ARG A 362 -0.25 -21.99 -28.68
CA ARG A 362 -1.16 -23.10 -28.29
C ARG A 362 -2.10 -22.74 -27.14
N SER A 363 -1.70 -21.80 -26.29
CA SER A 363 -2.55 -21.25 -25.22
C SER A 363 -3.85 -20.67 -25.80
N SER A 364 -4.98 -20.86 -25.10
CA SER A 364 -6.29 -20.35 -25.54
C SER A 364 -6.52 -18.94 -24.98
N PRO A 365 -6.91 -17.92 -25.78
CA PRO A 365 -6.86 -16.53 -25.32
C PRO A 365 -7.93 -16.23 -24.27
N ALA A 366 -7.57 -15.55 -23.19
CA ALA A 366 -8.52 -14.99 -22.23
C ALA A 366 -8.82 -13.53 -22.61
N VAL A 367 -10.07 -13.11 -22.52
CA VAL A 367 -10.50 -11.75 -22.88
C VAL A 367 -11.14 -11.07 -21.68
N ALA A 368 -10.66 -9.88 -21.35
CA ALA A 368 -11.21 -9.01 -20.32
C ALA A 368 -10.94 -7.54 -20.69
N ASP A 369 -11.85 -6.63 -20.37
CA ASP A 369 -11.64 -5.16 -20.40
C ASP A 369 -11.04 -4.58 -21.70
N GLY A 370 -11.40 -5.14 -22.86
CA GLY A 370 -10.87 -4.71 -24.15
C GLY A 370 -9.44 -5.19 -24.43
N ASN A 371 -8.96 -6.20 -23.71
CA ASN A 371 -7.65 -6.83 -23.82
C ASN A 371 -7.75 -8.35 -24.06
N VAL A 372 -6.77 -8.89 -24.77
CA VAL A 372 -6.62 -10.32 -25.11
C VAL A 372 -5.30 -10.81 -24.54
N TYR A 373 -5.37 -11.79 -23.65
CA TYR A 373 -4.23 -12.37 -22.95
C TYR A 373 -3.95 -13.78 -23.43
N VAL A 374 -2.68 -14.11 -23.71
CA VAL A 374 -2.32 -15.42 -24.23
C VAL A 374 -0.90 -15.82 -23.82
N GLY A 375 -0.68 -17.11 -23.58
CA GLY A 375 0.66 -17.70 -23.47
C GLY A 375 1.26 -18.07 -24.83
N SER A 376 2.58 -17.97 -24.97
CA SER A 376 3.29 -18.45 -26.14
C SER A 376 4.45 -19.37 -25.77
N GLU A 377 4.87 -20.20 -26.72
CA GLU A 377 5.99 -21.11 -26.59
C GLU A 377 7.36 -20.41 -26.64
N ASP A 378 7.40 -19.11 -26.93
CA ASP A 378 8.60 -18.24 -26.84
C ASP A 378 8.96 -17.79 -25.42
N TYR A 379 8.32 -18.40 -24.43
CA TYR A 379 8.47 -18.11 -23.01
C TYR A 379 7.94 -16.72 -22.63
N CYS A 380 6.89 -16.24 -23.28
CA CYS A 380 6.18 -15.02 -22.91
C CYS A 380 4.67 -15.21 -22.71
N ILE A 381 4.12 -14.42 -21.79
CA ILE A 381 2.69 -14.08 -21.72
C ILE A 381 2.52 -12.73 -22.42
N TYR A 382 1.56 -12.63 -23.33
CA TYR A 382 1.26 -11.41 -24.07
C TYR A 382 -0.09 -10.80 -23.67
N CYS A 383 -0.18 -9.48 -23.77
CA CYS A 383 -1.43 -8.72 -23.77
C CYS A 383 -1.54 -7.89 -25.07
N PHE A 384 -2.64 -8.08 -25.80
CA PHE A 384 -2.97 -7.34 -27.00
C PHE A 384 -4.26 -6.53 -26.79
N ASN A 385 -4.34 -5.34 -27.39
CA ASN A 385 -5.59 -4.59 -27.48
C ASN A 385 -6.63 -5.37 -28.31
N ALA A 386 -7.80 -5.67 -27.75
CA ALA A 386 -8.83 -6.49 -28.42
C ALA A 386 -9.40 -5.84 -29.69
N SER A 387 -9.36 -4.51 -29.81
CA SER A 387 -9.90 -3.79 -30.98
C SER A 387 -8.88 -3.62 -32.10
N THR A 388 -7.58 -3.47 -31.78
CA THR A 388 -6.54 -3.10 -32.76
C THR A 388 -5.45 -4.15 -32.95
N GLY A 389 -5.33 -5.14 -32.06
CA GLY A 389 -4.25 -6.11 -32.03
C GLY A 389 -2.91 -5.57 -31.53
N ALA A 390 -2.80 -4.27 -31.22
CA ALA A 390 -1.55 -3.70 -30.74
C ALA A 390 -1.10 -4.35 -29.42
N THR A 391 0.13 -4.87 -29.37
CA THR A 391 0.74 -5.40 -28.15
C THR A 391 0.86 -4.30 -27.12
N LYS A 392 0.19 -4.45 -25.97
CA LYS A 392 0.29 -3.51 -24.84
C LYS A 392 1.50 -3.83 -23.97
N TRP A 393 1.72 -5.12 -23.71
CA TRP A 393 2.87 -5.62 -22.97
C TRP A 393 3.12 -7.10 -23.22
N SER A 394 4.33 -7.54 -22.85
CA SER A 394 4.70 -8.96 -22.73
C SER A 394 5.45 -9.19 -21.41
N TYR A 395 5.26 -10.34 -20.79
CA TYR A 395 5.98 -10.77 -19.59
C TYR A 395 6.74 -12.08 -19.88
N ALA A 396 8.06 -12.04 -19.75
CA ALA A 396 8.90 -13.22 -19.93
C ALA A 396 8.77 -14.18 -18.74
N THR A 397 8.33 -15.40 -19.02
CA THR A 397 8.38 -16.55 -18.13
C THR A 397 9.70 -17.30 -18.31
N GLU A 398 9.98 -18.27 -17.43
CA GLU A 398 11.24 -19.05 -17.50
C GLU A 398 11.18 -20.22 -18.50
N ASN A 399 9.99 -20.48 -19.06
CA ASN A 399 9.73 -21.54 -20.01
C ASN A 399 8.41 -21.30 -20.76
N ALA A 400 8.06 -22.20 -21.68
CA ALA A 400 6.86 -22.11 -22.50
C ALA A 400 5.56 -22.02 -21.67
N VAL A 401 4.53 -21.42 -22.28
CA VAL A 401 3.23 -21.17 -21.65
C VAL A 401 2.13 -21.83 -22.48
N TYR A 402 1.93 -23.15 -22.28
CA TYR A 402 0.82 -23.89 -22.89
C TYR A 402 -0.52 -23.62 -22.18
N SER A 403 -0.45 -23.37 -20.87
CA SER A 403 -1.59 -23.06 -20.01
C SER A 403 -2.38 -21.87 -20.54
N SER A 404 -3.72 -21.92 -20.49
CA SER A 404 -4.57 -20.79 -20.86
C SER A 404 -4.77 -19.87 -19.65
N PRO A 405 -4.69 -18.54 -19.81
CA PRO A 405 -4.89 -17.64 -18.67
C PRO A 405 -6.31 -17.72 -18.11
N ALA A 406 -6.44 -17.54 -16.80
CA ALA A 406 -7.70 -17.34 -16.09
C ALA A 406 -7.69 -15.97 -15.42
N ILE A 407 -8.81 -15.23 -15.47
CA ILE A 407 -8.87 -13.84 -14.99
C ILE A 407 -9.99 -13.69 -13.97
N VAL A 408 -9.65 -13.36 -12.73
CA VAL A 408 -10.60 -13.08 -11.63
C VAL A 408 -10.10 -11.86 -10.86
N ASP A 409 -11.00 -10.93 -10.52
CA ASP A 409 -10.71 -9.72 -9.73
C ASP A 409 -9.50 -8.91 -10.23
N ASN A 410 -9.41 -8.73 -11.55
CA ASN A 410 -8.27 -8.11 -12.24
C ASN A 410 -6.92 -8.82 -11.98
N VAL A 411 -6.89 -10.11 -11.68
CA VAL A 411 -5.65 -10.90 -11.59
C VAL A 411 -5.67 -12.00 -12.65
N LEU A 412 -4.63 -12.03 -13.46
CA LEU A 412 -4.35 -13.09 -14.42
C LEU A 412 -3.55 -14.20 -13.73
N TYR A 413 -4.08 -15.41 -13.75
CA TYR A 413 -3.42 -16.63 -13.30
C TYR A 413 -3.07 -17.51 -14.51
N VAL A 414 -1.86 -18.06 -14.56
CA VAL A 414 -1.44 -18.97 -15.65
C VAL A 414 -0.30 -19.91 -15.23
N GLY A 415 -0.32 -21.15 -15.73
CA GLY A 415 0.74 -22.13 -15.55
C GLY A 415 1.86 -22.02 -16.60
N SER A 416 3.02 -22.60 -16.33
CA SER A 416 4.13 -22.70 -17.28
C SER A 416 4.79 -24.08 -17.23
N CYS A 417 5.38 -24.47 -18.36
CA CYS A 417 6.19 -25.67 -18.50
C CYS A 417 7.43 -25.67 -17.56
N GLY A 418 7.84 -24.51 -17.04
CA GLY A 418 8.94 -24.36 -16.07
C GLY A 418 8.56 -24.66 -14.62
N SER A 419 7.57 -25.54 -14.40
CA SER A 419 7.02 -25.89 -13.08
C SER A 419 6.54 -24.70 -12.25
N LYS A 420 5.98 -23.66 -12.89
CA LYS A 420 5.51 -22.44 -12.20
C LYS A 420 4.05 -22.11 -12.48
N VAL A 421 3.38 -21.58 -11.47
CA VAL A 421 2.12 -20.84 -11.58
C VAL A 421 2.42 -19.37 -11.33
N TYR A 422 1.97 -18.49 -12.21
CA TYR A 422 2.13 -17.05 -12.10
C TYR A 422 0.79 -16.38 -11.79
N ALA A 423 0.81 -15.34 -10.95
CA ALA A 423 -0.29 -14.40 -10.75
C ALA A 423 0.18 -12.98 -11.06
N LEU A 424 -0.48 -12.34 -12.02
CA LEU A 424 -0.20 -10.98 -12.48
C LEU A 424 -1.43 -10.10 -12.21
N GLU A 425 -1.30 -9.09 -11.36
CA GLU A 425 -2.29 -8.04 -11.18
C GLU A 425 -2.37 -7.22 -12.47
N LEU A 426 -3.51 -7.31 -13.14
CA LEU A 426 -3.86 -6.50 -14.30
C LEU A 426 -4.32 -5.14 -13.80
N GLY A 427 -3.79 -4.07 -14.37
CA GLY A 427 -4.18 -2.71 -14.04
C GLY A 427 -4.03 -1.81 -15.26
N ASN A 428 -4.51 -0.58 -15.20
CA ASN A 428 -4.31 0.34 -16.33
C ASN A 428 -2.81 0.56 -16.61
N SER A 429 -2.45 0.88 -17.86
CA SER A 429 -1.19 1.57 -18.17
C SER A 429 -1.31 3.00 -17.67
N ILE A 430 -1.20 3.13 -16.36
CA ILE A 430 -1.30 4.40 -15.69
C ILE A 430 0.01 5.15 -15.94
N GLY A 431 -0.01 6.06 -16.92
CA GLY A 431 0.73 7.30 -16.74
C GLY A 431 0.12 8.00 -15.52
N GLU A 432 0.82 7.93 -14.39
CA GLU A 432 0.51 8.59 -13.10
C GLU A 432 -0.89 8.37 -12.47
N PRO A 433 -0.99 7.72 -11.29
CA PRO A 433 -2.30 7.43 -10.71
C PRO A 433 -3.06 8.69 -10.29
N VAL A 434 -4.08 9.04 -11.05
CA VAL A 434 -5.24 9.73 -10.51
C VAL A 434 -5.93 8.78 -9.54
N SER A 435 -5.92 9.14 -8.26
CA SER A 435 -6.46 8.34 -7.17
C SER A 435 -7.97 8.14 -7.26
N SER A 436 -8.42 6.93 -7.61
CA SER A 436 -9.73 6.40 -7.19
C SER A 436 -9.50 5.36 -6.09
N THR A 437 -9.71 5.75 -4.85
CA THR A 437 -9.43 4.95 -3.65
C THR A 437 -10.42 3.80 -3.46
N SER A 438 -10.00 2.56 -3.72
CA SER A 438 -10.43 1.40 -2.92
C SER A 438 -9.34 1.13 -1.87
N ASN A 439 -9.43 1.84 -0.74
CA ASN A 439 -8.47 1.73 0.36
C ASN A 439 -8.56 0.36 1.05
N ASN A 440 -7.86 -0.64 0.50
CA ASN A 440 -7.40 -1.82 1.22
C ASN A 440 -5.86 -1.81 1.44
N SER A 441 -5.29 -0.61 1.64
CA SER A 441 -4.40 -0.46 2.80
C SER A 441 -5.18 -0.94 4.02
N PRO A 442 -4.64 -1.75 4.96
CA PRO A 442 -5.50 -2.41 5.92
C PRO A 442 -6.11 -1.33 6.84
N MET A 443 -7.40 -1.06 6.65
CA MET A 443 -8.16 -0.12 7.48
C MET A 443 -8.10 -0.59 8.95
N TRP A 444 -7.99 -1.90 9.17
CA TRP A 444 -7.61 -2.48 10.46
C TRP A 444 -6.23 -2.07 10.96
N THR A 445 -5.18 -2.00 10.13
CA THR A 445 -3.87 -1.45 10.59
C THR A 445 -3.90 0.05 10.77
N MET A 446 -4.73 0.82 10.06
CA MET A 446 -4.90 2.26 10.32
C MET A 446 -5.71 2.51 11.61
N ILE A 447 -6.81 1.78 11.83
CA ILE A 447 -7.60 1.85 13.07
C ILE A 447 -6.79 1.35 14.26
N VAL A 448 -6.01 0.27 14.11
CA VAL A 448 -5.08 -0.22 15.15
C VAL A 448 -3.90 0.75 15.31
N PHE A 449 -3.42 1.41 14.27
CA PHE A 449 -2.40 2.46 14.35
C PHE A 449 -2.92 3.67 15.12
N ASP A 450 -4.12 4.16 14.81
CA ASP A 450 -4.78 5.24 15.54
C ASP A 450 -5.05 4.84 16.99
N LEU A 451 -5.58 3.63 17.26
CA LEU A 451 -5.77 3.11 18.62
C LEU A 451 -4.45 2.94 19.38
N VAL A 452 -3.39 2.43 18.77
CA VAL A 452 -2.09 2.20 19.43
C VAL A 452 -1.35 3.52 19.63
N ALA A 453 -1.28 4.40 18.63
CA ALA A 453 -0.70 5.74 18.78
C ALA A 453 -1.48 6.58 19.80
N PHE A 454 -2.81 6.51 19.81
CA PHE A 454 -3.65 7.22 20.76
C PHE A 454 -3.57 6.60 22.17
N THR A 455 -3.49 5.28 22.33
CA THR A 455 -3.33 4.65 23.65
C THR A 455 -1.91 4.82 24.21
N VAL A 456 -0.86 4.65 23.41
CA VAL A 456 0.52 4.95 23.82
C VAL A 456 0.68 6.43 24.14
N GLY A 457 0.14 7.31 23.29
CA GLY A 457 0.08 8.76 23.54
C GLY A 457 -0.69 9.09 24.82
N ALA A 458 -1.86 8.50 25.03
CA ALA A 458 -2.68 8.71 26.23
C ALA A 458 -2.03 8.14 27.50
N VAL A 459 -1.32 7.00 27.44
CA VAL A 459 -0.57 6.44 28.57
C VAL A 459 0.63 7.32 28.90
N ILE A 460 1.39 7.79 27.91
CA ILE A 460 2.51 8.71 28.12
C ILE A 460 2.02 10.05 28.68
N VAL A 461 0.96 10.62 28.12
CA VAL A 461 0.34 11.85 28.64
C VAL A 461 -0.22 11.61 30.03
N PHE A 462 -0.89 10.49 30.32
CA PHE A 462 -1.38 10.15 31.65
C PHE A 462 -0.24 10.02 32.66
N VAL A 463 0.88 9.39 32.31
CA VAL A 463 2.08 9.30 33.16
C VAL A 463 2.68 10.68 33.40
N VAL A 464 2.89 11.50 32.37
CA VAL A 464 3.41 12.86 32.49
C VAL A 464 2.48 13.76 33.31
N VAL A 465 1.16 13.65 33.12
CA VAL A 465 0.15 14.45 33.82
C VAL A 465 0.01 14.02 35.28
N ARG A 466 -0.07 12.71 35.55
CA ARG A 466 -0.07 12.14 36.90
C ARG A 466 1.22 12.48 37.63
N TYR A 467 2.36 12.52 36.93
CA TYR A 467 3.63 12.94 37.50
C TYR A 467 3.69 14.45 37.76
N VAL A 468 3.26 15.29 36.81
CA VAL A 468 3.19 16.75 37.02
C VAL A 468 2.28 17.09 38.19
N TYR A 469 1.12 16.43 38.31
CA TYR A 469 0.23 16.50 39.47
C TYR A 469 0.95 16.15 40.79
N LEU A 470 1.73 15.07 40.82
CA LEU A 470 2.54 14.71 41.99
C LEU A 470 3.66 15.73 42.29
N SER A 471 4.29 16.30 41.26
CA SER A 471 5.34 17.32 41.40
C SER A 471 4.82 18.69 41.88
N ILE A 472 3.56 19.01 41.56
CA ILE A 472 2.87 20.19 42.08
C ILE A 472 2.42 19.93 43.52
N ARG A 473 1.93 18.72 43.83
CA ARG A 473 1.64 18.30 45.21
C ARG A 473 2.89 18.37 46.10
N SER A 474 4.07 18.02 45.59
CA SER A 474 5.32 18.19 46.34
C SER A 474 5.77 19.64 46.50
N ARG A 475 5.27 20.58 45.67
CA ARG A 475 5.49 22.03 45.91
C ARG A 475 4.64 22.53 47.07
N GLU A 476 3.38 22.12 47.17
CA GLU A 476 2.51 22.56 48.26
C GLU A 476 2.91 22.00 49.64
N THR A 477 3.63 20.87 49.69
CA THR A 477 4.29 20.41 50.94
C THR A 477 5.60 21.15 51.24
N VAL A 478 6.28 21.72 50.24
CA VAL A 478 7.58 22.42 50.40
C VAL A 478 7.40 23.93 50.59
N GLU A 479 6.31 24.52 50.11
CA GLU A 479 5.89 25.90 50.43
C GLU A 479 5.48 26.07 51.91
N ALA A 480 5.26 24.97 52.63
CA ALA A 480 5.16 24.95 54.09
C ALA A 480 6.53 24.89 54.81
N GLU A 481 7.64 24.68 54.09
CA GLU A 481 8.92 24.30 54.72
C GLU A 481 10.17 25.14 54.34
N ASN A 482 10.23 25.84 53.20
CA ASN A 482 11.46 26.58 52.84
C ASN A 482 11.27 28.00 52.30
N ALA A 483 11.52 28.98 53.17
CA ALA A 483 11.75 30.40 52.85
C ALA A 483 13.21 30.68 52.40
N THR A 484 13.94 29.67 51.90
CA THR A 484 15.37 29.74 51.60
C THR A 484 15.73 28.93 50.34
N GLY A 485 16.45 29.55 49.39
CA GLY A 485 17.21 28.86 48.33
C GLY A 485 16.39 28.22 47.18
N GLN A 486 16.67 28.65 45.94
CA GLN A 486 15.99 28.17 44.72
C GLN A 486 16.21 26.67 44.41
N ASN A 487 15.34 25.79 44.91
CA ASN A 487 15.23 24.41 44.40
C ASN A 487 14.19 24.31 43.28
N VAL A 488 14.58 24.72 42.07
CA VAL A 488 13.81 24.48 40.85
C VAL A 488 13.67 22.97 40.64
N CYS A 489 12.45 22.44 40.83
CA CYS A 489 12.07 21.04 40.65
C CYS A 489 12.77 20.38 39.43
N TRP A 490 13.35 19.20 39.64
CA TRP A 490 14.13 18.44 38.64
C TRP A 490 13.43 18.38 37.27
N PHE A 491 12.12 18.14 37.24
CA PHE A 491 11.34 18.03 36.01
C PHE A 491 11.25 19.35 35.23
N SER A 492 11.26 20.49 35.92
CA SER A 492 11.32 21.82 35.28
C SER A 492 12.68 22.12 34.64
N LYS A 493 13.76 21.50 35.14
CA LYS A 493 15.10 21.56 34.54
C LYS A 493 15.22 20.61 33.33
N HIS A 494 14.48 19.50 33.32
CA HIS A 494 14.60 18.44 32.31
C HIS A 494 13.41 18.33 31.33
N CYS A 495 12.51 19.32 31.25
CA CYS A 495 11.33 19.27 30.35
C CYS A 495 11.68 18.93 28.89
N ASP A 496 12.76 19.51 28.36
CA ASP A 496 13.16 19.31 26.97
C ASP A 496 13.62 17.86 26.73
N ALA A 497 14.34 17.26 27.69
CA ALA A 497 14.73 15.86 27.65
C ALA A 497 13.51 14.92 27.71
N ILE A 498 12.49 15.27 28.49
CA ILE A 498 11.22 14.53 28.55
C ILE A 498 10.49 14.61 27.20
N TYR A 499 10.39 15.79 26.58
CA TYR A 499 9.78 15.92 25.26
C TYR A 499 10.54 15.13 24.18
N ILE A 500 11.88 15.14 24.21
CA ILE A 500 12.70 14.34 23.31
C ILE A 500 12.50 12.84 23.56
N MET A 501 12.42 12.40 24.82
CA MET A 501 12.12 11.00 25.16
C MET A 501 10.74 10.57 24.62
N VAL A 502 9.72 11.42 24.72
CA VAL A 502 8.39 11.15 24.14
C VAL A 502 8.45 11.09 22.61
N ILE A 503 9.18 11.99 21.96
CA ILE A 503 9.39 11.98 20.50
C ILE A 503 10.13 10.70 20.07
N LEU A 504 11.15 10.27 20.81
CA LEU A 504 11.88 9.03 20.54
C LEU A 504 10.98 7.80 20.67
N VAL A 505 10.20 7.69 21.75
CA VAL A 505 9.23 6.59 21.94
C VAL A 505 8.16 6.59 20.86
N PHE A 506 7.62 7.75 20.51
CA PHE A 506 6.69 7.91 19.39
C PHE A 506 7.33 7.45 18.06
N SER A 507 8.61 7.78 17.82
CA SER A 507 9.31 7.45 16.57
C SER A 507 9.68 5.97 16.42
N ILE A 508 9.58 5.14 17.48
CA ILE A 508 9.79 3.68 17.39
C ILE A 508 8.90 3.06 16.31
N GLN A 509 7.69 3.59 16.11
CA GLN A 509 6.75 3.14 15.07
C GLN A 509 7.32 3.21 13.64
N PHE A 510 8.29 4.09 13.36
CA PHE A 510 8.94 4.13 12.05
C PHE A 510 9.79 2.89 11.78
N PHE A 511 10.29 2.21 12.82
CA PHE A 511 11.17 1.04 12.70
C PHE A 511 10.40 -0.30 12.71
N VAL A 512 9.15 -0.33 13.17
CA VAL A 512 8.34 -1.56 13.28
C VAL A 512 8.06 -2.18 11.90
N ASN A 513 8.31 -3.49 11.75
CA ASN A 513 8.07 -4.26 10.52
C ASN A 513 8.70 -3.70 9.24
N LEU A 514 9.80 -2.93 9.36
CA LEU A 514 10.40 -2.18 8.25
C LEU A 514 10.82 -3.06 7.04
N GLY A 515 11.29 -4.28 7.32
CA GLY A 515 11.71 -5.25 6.29
C GLY A 515 10.62 -6.18 5.75
N ASN A 516 9.42 -6.20 6.33
CA ASN A 516 8.43 -7.26 6.08
C ASN A 516 7.55 -7.02 4.84
N SER A 517 7.65 -5.84 4.22
CA SER A 517 6.96 -5.51 2.96
C SER A 517 7.94 -5.34 1.80
N PRO A 518 7.53 -5.61 0.55
CA PRO A 518 8.35 -5.35 -0.63
C PRO A 518 8.68 -3.85 -0.77
N LEU A 519 9.70 -3.55 -1.58
CA LEU A 519 10.07 -2.18 -1.92
C LEU A 519 8.96 -1.51 -2.76
N TRP A 520 8.57 -0.32 -2.34
CA TRP A 520 7.29 0.36 -2.58
C TRP A 520 7.10 0.83 -4.02
N ILE A 521 8.08 1.57 -4.54
CA ILE A 521 8.06 2.17 -5.88
C ILE A 521 9.40 1.98 -6.58
N ALA A 522 9.43 2.17 -7.90
CA ALA A 522 10.60 1.97 -8.75
C ALA A 522 11.84 2.76 -8.27
N ASP A 523 11.63 3.96 -7.70
CA ASP A 523 12.69 4.77 -7.11
C ASP A 523 13.35 4.06 -5.91
N GLU A 524 12.57 3.56 -4.93
CA GLU A 524 13.07 2.81 -3.76
C GLU A 524 13.84 1.55 -4.21
N GLN A 525 13.32 0.85 -5.22
CA GLN A 525 13.96 -0.33 -5.82
C GLN A 525 15.28 0.01 -6.53
N THR A 526 15.34 1.15 -7.22
CA THR A 526 16.54 1.57 -7.96
C THR A 526 17.64 2.03 -7.02
N TYR A 527 17.33 2.82 -5.98
CA TYR A 527 18.30 3.20 -4.96
C TYR A 527 18.88 1.97 -4.23
N ALA A 528 18.04 1.00 -3.88
CA ALA A 528 18.45 -0.27 -3.28
C ALA A 528 19.41 -1.07 -4.19
N ARG A 529 19.07 -1.22 -5.47
CA ARG A 529 19.91 -1.91 -6.46
C ARG A 529 21.23 -1.20 -6.72
N TRP A 530 21.24 0.12 -6.77
CA TRP A 530 22.47 0.92 -6.91
C TRP A 530 23.38 0.73 -5.68
N ALA A 531 22.84 0.85 -4.47
CA ALA A 531 23.60 0.61 -3.23
C ALA A 531 24.17 -0.82 -3.14
N TYR A 532 23.44 -1.83 -3.64
CA TYR A 532 23.96 -3.19 -3.77
C TYR A 532 25.10 -3.30 -4.80
N HIS A 533 24.96 -2.64 -5.95
CA HIS A 533 26.01 -2.58 -6.98
C HIS A 533 27.32 -1.97 -6.46
N MET A 534 27.24 -0.91 -5.64
CA MET A 534 28.41 -0.28 -5.02
C MET A 534 29.25 -1.27 -4.20
N ILE A 535 28.60 -2.13 -3.41
CA ILE A 535 29.28 -3.14 -2.58
C ILE A 535 29.88 -4.25 -3.46
N ARG A 536 29.14 -4.70 -4.48
CA ARG A 536 29.56 -5.80 -5.33
C ARG A 536 30.76 -5.44 -6.23
N THR A 537 30.85 -4.19 -6.65
CA THR A 537 31.86 -3.73 -7.63
C THR A 537 32.97 -2.87 -7.04
N GLY A 538 32.74 -2.26 -5.87
CA GLY A 538 33.62 -1.22 -5.32
C GLY A 538 33.47 0.15 -5.98
N ASP A 539 32.58 0.31 -6.96
CA ASP A 539 32.28 1.63 -7.55
C ASP A 539 31.15 2.32 -6.78
N TYR A 540 31.55 3.25 -5.90
CA TYR A 540 30.64 4.05 -5.08
C TYR A 540 30.20 5.36 -5.75
N VAL A 541 30.70 5.72 -6.94
CA VAL A 541 30.50 7.06 -7.52
C VAL A 541 29.70 7.03 -8.82
N THR A 542 29.88 6.00 -9.65
CA THR A 542 29.11 5.85 -10.89
C THR A 542 27.64 5.51 -10.59
N PRO A 543 26.67 6.25 -11.17
CA PRO A 543 25.27 5.88 -11.11
C PRO A 543 24.99 4.60 -11.89
N TRP A 544 24.26 3.67 -11.26
CA TRP A 544 23.93 2.39 -11.88
C TRP A 544 22.45 2.04 -11.69
N ALA A 545 21.75 1.84 -12.81
CA ALA A 545 20.39 1.34 -12.87
C ALA A 545 20.18 0.58 -14.19
N TYR A 546 19.81 -0.70 -14.12
CA TYR A 546 19.33 -1.51 -15.27
C TYR A 546 20.22 -1.58 -16.54
N GLY A 547 21.48 -1.13 -16.47
CA GLY A 547 22.38 -1.02 -17.64
C GLY A 547 22.36 0.36 -18.32
N GLU A 548 21.44 1.25 -17.96
CA GLU A 548 21.32 2.60 -18.49
C GLU A 548 21.83 3.64 -17.48
N VAL A 549 23.07 4.11 -17.70
CA VAL A 549 23.71 5.09 -16.80
C VAL A 549 23.08 6.49 -16.93
N ALA A 550 22.62 6.86 -18.14
CA ALA A 550 22.30 8.23 -18.54
C ALA A 550 21.33 8.98 -17.60
N ILE A 551 20.10 8.50 -17.44
CA ILE A 551 19.04 9.19 -16.67
C ILE A 551 19.44 9.38 -15.20
N TRP A 552 20.29 8.52 -14.67
CA TRP A 552 20.69 8.50 -13.27
C TRP A 552 21.96 9.32 -13.00
N MET A 553 22.65 9.83 -14.03
CA MET A 553 23.82 10.72 -13.91
C MET A 553 23.55 11.97 -13.06
N GLY A 554 22.33 12.50 -13.09
CA GLY A 554 21.94 13.66 -12.29
C GLY A 554 21.68 13.38 -10.80
N LYS A 555 21.50 12.12 -10.36
CA LYS A 555 21.10 11.82 -8.98
C LYS A 555 22.33 11.73 -8.03
N PRO A 556 22.42 12.55 -6.96
CA PRO A 556 23.55 12.52 -6.03
C PRO A 556 23.60 11.27 -5.14
N PRO A 557 24.78 10.73 -4.77
CA PRO A 557 24.91 9.36 -4.27
C PRO A 557 24.76 9.16 -2.74
N LEU A 558 24.61 10.21 -1.91
CA LEU A 558 24.74 10.08 -0.45
C LEU A 558 23.78 9.08 0.20
N VAL A 559 22.54 9.01 -0.28
CA VAL A 559 21.54 8.07 0.26
C VAL A 559 21.92 6.62 -0.07
N MET A 560 22.50 6.40 -1.25
CA MET A 560 22.98 5.09 -1.69
C MET A 560 24.26 4.69 -0.95
N TRP A 561 25.15 5.64 -0.62
CA TRP A 561 26.27 5.40 0.31
C TRP A 561 25.77 4.93 1.68
N LEU A 562 24.75 5.59 2.24
CA LEU A 562 24.16 5.19 3.52
C LEU A 562 23.52 3.79 3.43
N MET A 563 22.72 3.51 2.40
CA MET A 563 22.18 2.16 2.14
C MET A 563 23.28 1.10 2.00
N SER A 564 24.40 1.44 1.33
CA SER A 564 25.52 0.50 1.18
C SER A 564 26.19 0.19 2.52
N LEU A 565 26.28 1.17 3.41
CA LEU A 565 26.77 0.99 4.77
C LEU A 565 25.83 0.10 5.61
N SER A 566 24.51 0.27 5.50
CA SER A 566 23.56 -0.61 6.22
C SER A 566 23.55 -2.03 5.66
N TYR A 567 23.78 -2.25 4.36
CA TYR A 567 23.98 -3.59 3.80
C TYR A 567 25.27 -4.28 4.30
N GLN A 568 26.36 -3.53 4.51
CA GLN A 568 27.59 -4.08 5.10
C GLN A 568 27.40 -4.49 6.58
N VAL A 569 26.52 -3.80 7.32
CA VAL A 569 26.28 -4.06 8.76
C VAL A 569 25.19 -5.12 9.00
N PHE A 570 24.10 -5.08 8.23
CA PHE A 570 22.89 -5.89 8.47
C PHE A 570 22.62 -6.94 7.37
N GLY A 571 23.50 -7.05 6.37
CA GLY A 571 23.27 -7.85 5.17
C GLY A 571 22.29 -7.18 4.18
N VAL A 572 22.20 -7.75 2.97
CA VAL A 572 21.34 -7.23 1.90
C VAL A 572 19.91 -7.72 2.11
N ASN A 573 19.04 -6.86 2.65
CA ASN A 573 17.62 -7.15 2.89
C ASN A 573 16.80 -5.84 2.97
N ASN A 574 15.46 -5.96 2.93
CA ASN A 574 14.55 -4.81 2.94
C ASN A 574 14.68 -3.93 4.19
N PHE A 575 15.00 -4.51 5.35
CA PHE A 575 15.25 -3.74 6.58
C PHE A 575 16.48 -2.85 6.43
N ALA A 576 17.59 -3.42 5.96
CA ALA A 576 18.84 -2.70 5.73
C ALA A 576 18.71 -1.62 4.65
N THR A 577 17.93 -1.87 3.60
CA THR A 577 17.59 -0.87 2.56
C THR A 577 16.94 0.37 3.20
N ARG A 578 15.95 0.16 4.07
CA ARG A 578 15.12 1.22 4.64
C ARG A 578 15.68 1.86 5.90
N PHE A 579 16.64 1.23 6.57
CA PHE A 579 17.14 1.57 7.91
C PHE A 579 17.34 3.07 8.17
N TRP A 580 17.86 3.81 7.18
CA TRP A 580 18.15 5.24 7.33
C TRP A 580 16.92 6.16 7.30
N SER A 581 15.83 5.79 6.64
CA SER A 581 14.64 6.65 6.56
C SER A 581 13.96 6.84 7.93
N PRO A 582 13.76 5.80 8.76
CA PRO A 582 13.27 5.97 10.13
C PRO A 582 14.21 6.80 11.01
N VAL A 583 15.53 6.69 10.80
CA VAL A 583 16.53 7.50 11.50
C VAL A 583 16.37 8.98 11.12
N PHE A 584 16.32 9.32 9.83
CA PHE A 584 16.11 10.70 9.39
C PHE A 584 14.71 11.24 9.74
N GLY A 585 13.68 10.41 9.76
CA GLY A 585 12.34 10.78 10.24
C GLY A 585 12.35 11.14 11.73
N THR A 586 12.93 10.28 12.57
CA THR A 586 13.11 10.53 14.00
C THR A 586 13.89 11.83 14.26
N LEU A 587 15.03 12.00 13.58
CA LEU A 587 15.86 13.20 13.70
C LEU A 587 15.15 14.46 13.19
N SER A 588 14.32 14.35 12.15
CA SER A 588 13.47 15.44 11.66
C SER A 588 12.44 15.87 12.70
N LEU A 589 11.79 14.96 13.41
CA LEU A 589 10.86 15.31 14.51
C LEU A 589 11.56 16.04 15.66
N ILE A 590 12.78 15.61 16.00
CA ILE A 590 13.62 16.29 17.01
C ILE A 590 14.00 17.71 16.53
N LEU A 591 14.34 17.89 15.25
CA LEU A 591 14.60 19.22 14.70
C LEU A 591 13.34 20.10 14.60
N VAL A 592 12.16 19.55 14.27
CA VAL A 592 10.89 20.28 14.32
C VAL A 592 10.59 20.75 15.75
N PHE A 593 10.87 19.92 16.76
CA PHE A 593 10.78 20.33 18.17
C PHE A 593 11.70 21.52 18.49
N TYR A 594 12.99 21.42 18.15
CA TYR A 594 13.95 22.49 18.43
C TYR A 594 13.66 23.77 17.61
N LEU A 595 13.23 23.64 16.36
CA LEU A 595 12.88 24.77 15.51
C LEU A 595 11.61 25.47 16.01
N GLY A 596 10.53 24.73 16.30
CA GLY A 596 9.31 25.29 16.88
C GLY A 596 9.53 25.89 18.28
N LYS A 597 10.50 25.36 19.05
CA LYS A 597 10.97 25.94 20.31
C LYS A 597 11.72 27.26 20.11
N GLU A 598 12.65 27.32 19.16
CA GLU A 598 13.46 28.50 18.86
C GLU A 598 12.69 29.61 18.13
N LEU A 599 11.64 29.24 17.40
CA LEU A 599 10.68 30.18 16.84
C LEU A 599 9.77 30.68 17.95
N PHE A 600 8.96 29.82 18.59
CA PHE A 600 7.95 30.26 19.55
C PHE A 600 8.29 29.87 21.00
N ASN A 601 8.09 28.60 21.36
CA ASN A 601 8.33 28.07 22.70
C ASN A 601 8.30 26.53 22.71
N ARG A 602 8.78 25.91 23.79
CA ARG A 602 8.90 24.45 23.93
C ARG A 602 7.58 23.67 23.70
N HIS A 603 6.43 24.24 24.02
CA HIS A 603 5.14 23.58 23.82
C HIS A 603 4.72 23.59 22.35
N VAL A 604 4.94 24.72 21.66
CA VAL A 604 4.77 24.80 20.21
C VAL A 604 5.69 23.79 19.53
N GLY A 605 6.97 23.75 19.88
CA GLY A 605 7.91 22.73 19.37
C GLY A 605 7.40 21.30 19.57
N PHE A 606 6.94 20.95 20.77
CA PHE A 606 6.44 19.60 21.07
C PHE A 606 5.18 19.24 20.27
N ILE A 607 4.19 20.14 20.21
CA ILE A 607 2.98 19.94 19.40
C ILE A 607 3.35 19.81 17.92
N SER A 608 4.26 20.64 17.42
CA SER A 608 4.72 20.62 16.02
C SER A 608 5.38 19.28 15.67
N ALA A 609 6.17 18.69 16.56
CA ALA A 609 6.77 17.39 16.32
C ALA A 609 5.70 16.27 16.23
N LEU A 610 4.67 16.30 17.08
CA LEU A 610 3.56 15.34 17.00
C LEU A 610 2.71 15.53 15.74
N VAL A 611 2.39 16.78 15.37
CA VAL A 611 1.66 17.09 14.11
C VAL A 611 2.49 16.62 12.91
N SER A 612 3.78 16.97 12.85
CA SER A 612 4.66 16.55 11.76
C SER A 612 4.75 15.03 11.63
N GLY A 613 4.83 14.31 12.75
CA GLY A 613 4.92 12.85 12.78
C GLY A 613 3.59 12.12 12.54
N THR A 614 2.47 12.85 12.50
CA THR A 614 1.13 12.32 12.19
C THR A 614 0.59 12.78 10.83
N PHE A 615 1.33 13.60 10.07
CA PHE A 615 1.09 13.68 8.63
C PHE A 615 1.36 12.30 8.00
N VAL A 616 0.40 11.80 7.23
CA VAL A 616 0.40 10.48 6.59
C VAL A 616 1.57 10.40 5.61
N THR A 617 1.81 11.45 4.83
CA THR A 617 2.94 11.51 3.90
C THR A 617 4.28 11.48 4.65
N PHE A 618 4.41 12.23 5.76
CA PHE A 618 5.63 12.22 6.56
C PHE A 618 5.88 10.85 7.21
N TYR A 619 4.85 10.21 7.76
CA TYR A 619 4.93 8.86 8.32
C TYR A 619 5.32 7.81 7.28
N SER A 620 4.72 7.87 6.08
CA SER A 620 5.03 6.98 4.96
C SER A 620 6.49 7.13 4.53
N PHE A 621 6.95 8.35 4.24
CA PHE A 621 8.32 8.60 3.81
C PHE A 621 9.37 8.39 4.92
N ALA A 622 8.99 8.47 6.19
CA ALA A 622 9.82 8.00 7.30
C ALA A 622 10.10 6.49 7.25
N ARG A 623 9.31 5.69 6.50
CA ARG A 623 9.42 4.22 6.44
C ARG A 623 9.94 3.69 5.10
N HIS A 624 9.92 4.49 4.04
CA HIS A 624 10.41 4.12 2.71
C HIS A 624 11.79 4.72 2.42
N ALA A 625 12.64 3.96 1.74
CA ALA A 625 14.03 4.28 1.44
C ALA A 625 14.17 5.28 0.27
N MET A 626 13.58 6.46 0.47
CA MET A 626 13.50 7.57 -0.49
C MET A 626 14.48 8.69 -0.11
N THR A 627 14.93 9.46 -1.11
CA THR A 627 15.85 10.59 -0.92
C THR A 627 15.22 11.81 -0.22
N ASP A 628 13.89 11.87 -0.21
CA ASP A 628 13.08 12.95 0.36
C ASP A 628 13.22 13.10 1.88
N MET A 629 13.22 12.00 2.64
CA MET A 629 13.29 12.09 4.11
C MET A 629 14.67 12.57 4.62
N PRO A 630 15.80 12.09 4.06
CA PRO A 630 17.11 12.72 4.25
C PRO A 630 17.13 14.20 3.86
N LEU A 631 16.50 14.58 2.73
CA LEU A 631 16.41 15.99 2.29
C LEU A 631 15.66 16.85 3.33
N VAL A 632 14.53 16.39 3.87
CA VAL A 632 13.78 17.10 4.93
C VAL A 632 14.66 17.34 6.15
N PHE A 633 15.35 16.31 6.63
CA PHE A 633 16.25 16.42 7.77
C PHE A 633 17.35 17.45 7.54
N PHE A 634 18.06 17.36 6.41
CA PHE A 634 19.15 18.28 6.08
C PHE A 634 18.67 19.72 5.83
N SER A 635 17.48 19.89 5.25
CA SER A 635 16.83 21.20 5.08
C SER A 635 16.49 21.83 6.44
N LEU A 636 15.84 21.08 7.33
CA LEU A 636 15.53 21.50 8.69
C LEU A 636 16.80 21.88 9.47
N ALA A 637 17.85 21.05 9.38
CA ALA A 637 19.12 21.29 10.06
C ALA A 637 19.78 22.57 9.55
N SER A 638 19.83 22.76 8.23
CA SER A 638 20.43 23.94 7.61
C SER A 638 19.70 25.23 8.02
N ILE A 639 18.36 25.26 7.94
CA ILE A 639 17.53 26.41 8.37
C ILE A 639 17.70 26.68 9.87
N TYR A 640 17.63 25.64 10.71
CA TYR A 640 17.79 25.77 12.16
C TYR A 640 19.15 26.37 12.55
N PHE A 641 20.25 25.87 11.99
CA PHE A 641 21.57 26.42 12.27
C PHE A 641 21.79 27.82 11.68
N LEU A 642 21.15 28.17 10.56
CA LEU A 642 21.15 29.54 10.04
C LEU A 642 20.49 30.52 11.02
N LEU A 643 19.36 30.15 11.62
CA LEU A 643 18.67 30.96 12.62
C LEU A 643 19.50 31.11 13.90
N LEU A 644 20.14 30.03 14.38
CA LEU A 644 21.06 30.08 15.52
C LEU A 644 22.29 30.96 15.23
N SER A 645 22.79 30.96 13.99
CA SER A 645 23.87 31.85 13.54
C SER A 645 23.47 33.33 13.63
N GLY A 646 22.20 33.66 13.42
CA GLY A 646 21.67 35.01 13.62
C GLY A 646 21.68 35.48 15.09
N LYS A 647 21.39 34.56 16.03
CA LYS A 647 21.20 34.88 17.47
C LYS A 647 22.48 34.83 18.32
N ASN A 648 23.39 33.89 18.06
CA ASN A 648 24.45 33.51 19.01
C ASN A 648 25.81 34.19 18.79
N LYS A 649 26.59 34.35 19.88
CA LYS A 649 28.00 34.80 19.83
C LYS A 649 28.89 33.87 18.97
N ASN A 650 28.68 32.55 19.04
CA ASN A 650 29.38 31.55 18.22
C ASN A 650 28.86 31.43 16.76
N SER A 651 28.40 32.55 16.18
CA SER A 651 27.70 32.62 14.89
C SER A 651 28.41 31.88 13.74
N ASN A 652 29.73 32.02 13.62
CA ASN A 652 30.50 31.38 12.54
C ASN A 652 30.42 29.85 12.56
N LYS A 653 30.36 29.22 13.76
CA LYS A 653 30.23 27.76 13.87
C LYS A 653 28.88 27.27 13.36
N TYR A 654 27.81 28.00 13.71
CA TYR A 654 26.46 27.67 13.24
C TYR A 654 26.27 27.98 11.75
N ALA A 655 26.92 29.02 11.21
CA ALA A 655 26.96 29.26 9.77
C ALA A 655 27.65 28.12 9.00
N ALA A 656 28.78 27.63 9.51
CA ALA A 656 29.49 26.48 8.94
C ALA A 656 28.66 25.18 9.02
N LEU A 657 28.01 24.89 10.15
CA LEU A 657 27.09 23.75 10.28
C LEU A 657 25.90 23.85 9.32
N SER A 658 25.31 25.04 9.18
CA SER A 658 24.22 25.31 8.24
C SER A 658 24.66 25.05 6.79
N GLY A 659 25.89 25.45 6.43
CA GLY A 659 26.52 25.16 5.14
C GLY A 659 26.82 23.67 4.91
N LEU A 660 27.33 22.97 5.93
CA LEU A 660 27.53 21.52 5.90
C LEU A 660 26.22 20.78 5.58
N PHE A 661 25.13 21.12 6.27
CA PHE A 661 23.83 20.52 6.01
C PHE A 661 23.22 20.92 4.67
N LEU A 662 23.46 22.13 4.17
CA LEU A 662 23.12 22.48 2.78
C LEU A 662 23.88 21.60 1.78
N GLY A 663 25.19 21.40 1.98
CA GLY A 663 26.00 20.55 1.13
C GLY A 663 25.55 19.09 1.14
N LEU A 664 25.16 18.57 2.31
CA LEU A 664 24.57 17.23 2.43
C LEU A 664 23.19 17.14 1.77
N ALA A 665 22.35 18.18 1.83
CA ALA A 665 21.08 18.24 1.11
C ALA A 665 21.29 18.23 -0.43
N PHE A 666 22.29 18.95 -0.95
CA PHE A 666 22.69 18.82 -2.35
C PHE A 666 23.13 17.41 -2.69
N MET A 667 23.88 16.76 -1.80
CA MET A 667 24.34 15.37 -1.95
C MET A 667 23.23 14.31 -1.76
N THR A 668 22.00 14.67 -1.35
CA THR A 668 20.83 13.76 -1.40
C THR A 668 19.91 14.02 -2.60
N LYS A 669 19.60 15.29 -2.91
CA LYS A 669 18.55 15.62 -3.89
C LYS A 669 18.73 16.99 -4.57
N GLN A 670 19.90 17.20 -5.17
CA GLN A 670 20.25 18.25 -6.15
C GLN A 670 19.37 19.52 -6.13
N VAL A 671 18.51 19.70 -7.13
CA VAL A 671 17.68 20.90 -7.36
C VAL A 671 16.76 21.23 -6.17
N GLN A 672 16.18 20.24 -5.50
CA GLN A 672 15.27 20.51 -4.38
C GLN A 672 16.00 21.07 -3.15
N ALA A 673 17.32 20.86 -3.02
CA ALA A 673 18.13 21.51 -2.00
C ALA A 673 18.24 23.04 -2.19
N LEU A 674 18.00 23.58 -3.40
CA LEU A 674 17.96 25.02 -3.67
C LEU A 674 16.80 25.74 -2.95
N LEU A 675 15.78 25.02 -2.49
CA LEU A 675 14.73 25.60 -1.64
C LEU A 675 15.33 26.23 -0.37
N ILE A 676 16.37 25.62 0.21
CA ILE A 676 17.02 26.10 1.44
C ILE A 676 17.62 27.51 1.25
N PRO A 677 18.54 27.78 0.30
CA PRO A 677 19.07 29.12 0.10
C PRO A 677 18.03 30.12 -0.42
N VAL A 678 16.99 29.70 -1.15
CA VAL A 678 15.92 30.61 -1.61
C VAL A 678 15.07 31.09 -0.42
N ILE A 679 14.62 30.18 0.46
CA ILE A 679 13.89 30.53 1.69
C ILE A 679 14.78 31.39 2.62
N ALA A 680 16.04 30.99 2.80
CA ALA A 680 17.00 31.76 3.58
C ALA A 680 17.25 33.17 3.03
N PHE A 681 17.36 33.32 1.71
CA PHE A 681 17.57 34.61 1.06
C PHE A 681 16.35 35.52 1.22
N ALA A 682 15.15 35.01 0.94
CA ALA A 682 13.91 35.76 1.12
C ALA A 682 13.79 36.29 2.56
N TYR A 683 13.93 35.40 3.55
CA TYR A 683 13.87 35.73 4.97
C TYR A 683 14.91 36.76 5.42
N LEU A 684 16.14 36.66 4.92
CA LEU A 684 17.19 37.64 5.27
C LEU A 684 16.93 38.99 4.59
N VAL A 685 16.43 39.00 3.35
CA VAL A 685 16.05 40.24 2.65
C VAL A 685 14.88 40.93 3.35
N THR A 686 13.80 40.23 3.68
CA THR A 686 12.61 40.83 4.31
C THR A 686 12.87 41.26 5.75
N THR A 687 13.60 40.47 6.54
CA THR A 687 13.86 40.79 7.96
C THR A 687 15.04 41.72 8.23
N GLN A 688 15.98 41.88 7.28
CA GLN A 688 17.08 42.84 7.39
C GLN A 688 16.94 44.07 6.48
N LYS A 689 16.03 44.05 5.50
CA LYS A 689 15.79 45.12 4.51
C LYS A 689 17.08 45.60 3.82
N SER A 690 18.00 44.67 3.55
CA SER A 690 19.35 44.96 3.08
C SER A 690 20.01 43.72 2.47
N LEU A 691 20.78 43.90 1.40
CA LEU A 691 21.59 42.82 0.79
C LEU A 691 23.00 42.70 1.40
N LYS A 692 23.36 43.54 2.39
CA LYS A 692 24.70 43.53 3.01
C LYS A 692 25.05 42.19 3.67
N PHE A 693 24.07 41.35 4.03
CA PHE A 693 24.33 40.03 4.61
C PHE A 693 25.11 39.10 3.67
N LEU A 694 24.93 39.23 2.34
CA LEU A 694 25.62 38.42 1.33
C LEU A 694 27.14 38.49 1.46
N PHE A 695 27.65 39.67 1.81
CA PHE A 695 29.09 39.95 1.95
C PHE A 695 29.62 39.69 3.37
N THR A 696 28.81 39.12 4.27
CA THR A 696 29.28 38.80 5.63
C THR A 696 30.10 37.52 5.66
N LYS A 697 31.09 37.47 6.55
CA LYS A 697 31.86 36.24 6.85
C LYS A 697 30.97 35.02 7.18
N ARG A 698 29.76 35.25 7.69
CA ARG A 698 28.78 34.20 8.01
C ARG A 698 28.18 33.59 6.74
N PHE A 699 27.73 34.42 5.81
CA PHE A 699 27.11 33.97 4.57
C PHE A 699 28.14 33.35 3.60
N THR A 700 29.37 33.89 3.58
CA THR A 700 30.47 33.27 2.83
C THR A 700 30.93 31.95 3.44
N LEU A 701 30.92 31.78 4.77
CA LEU A 701 31.15 30.47 5.41
C LEU A 701 30.04 29.46 5.10
N PHE A 702 28.77 29.89 5.07
CA PHE A 702 27.64 29.04 4.71
C PHE A 702 27.79 28.46 3.30
N TRP A 703 28.02 29.31 2.29
CA TRP A 703 28.25 28.83 0.92
C TRP A 703 29.58 28.09 0.73
N GLY A 704 30.66 28.58 1.34
CA GLY A 704 31.98 27.97 1.22
C GLY A 704 32.00 26.53 1.77
N VAL A 705 31.39 26.29 2.93
CA VAL A 705 31.29 24.93 3.49
C VAL A 705 30.34 24.06 2.68
N ALA A 706 29.23 24.59 2.16
CA ALA A 706 28.35 23.83 1.27
C ALA A 706 29.09 23.36 0.01
N LEU A 707 29.80 24.27 -0.68
CA LEU A 707 30.58 23.97 -1.87
C LEU A 707 31.67 22.93 -1.59
N LEU A 708 32.39 23.01 -0.46
CA LEU A 708 33.39 22.01 -0.08
C LEU A 708 32.84 20.58 0.05
N VAL A 709 31.52 20.41 0.30
CA VAL A 709 30.88 19.10 0.42
C VAL A 709 30.47 18.54 -0.95
N PHE A 710 29.77 19.32 -1.79
CA PHE A 710 29.19 18.80 -3.04
C PHE A 710 30.00 19.09 -4.31
N ALA A 711 30.84 20.13 -4.33
CA ALA A 711 31.65 20.46 -5.51
C ALA A 711 32.64 19.35 -5.92
N PRO A 712 33.30 18.59 -5.02
CA PRO A 712 34.15 17.48 -5.41
C PRO A 712 33.42 16.41 -6.25
N TRP A 713 32.16 16.11 -5.90
CA TRP A 713 31.32 15.20 -6.67
C TRP A 713 30.93 15.80 -8.03
N LEU A 714 30.52 17.08 -8.09
CA LEU A 714 30.23 17.74 -9.37
C LEU A 714 31.45 17.77 -10.31
N ILE A 715 32.64 18.06 -9.79
CA ILE A 715 33.88 18.07 -10.56
C ILE A 715 34.19 16.67 -11.10
N TYR A 716 34.03 15.63 -10.28
CA TYR A 716 34.20 14.24 -10.73
C TYR A 716 33.20 13.89 -11.85
N MET A 717 31.91 14.15 -11.65
CA MET A 717 30.88 13.80 -12.63
C MET A 717 31.05 14.56 -13.95
N ASN A 718 31.38 15.86 -13.89
CA ASN A 718 31.74 16.65 -15.06
C ASN A 718 32.96 16.06 -15.79
N ASN A 719 34.03 15.71 -15.07
CA ASN A 719 35.24 15.18 -15.69
C ASN A 719 35.05 13.77 -16.27
N ARG A 720 34.09 13.00 -15.74
CA ARG A 720 33.80 11.63 -16.16
C ARG A 720 32.80 11.54 -17.32
N PHE A 721 31.78 12.42 -17.34
CA PHE A 721 30.64 12.33 -18.26
C PHE A 721 30.41 13.60 -19.11
N GLY A 722 31.11 14.71 -18.84
CA GLY A 722 31.07 15.92 -19.65
C GLY A 722 29.67 16.55 -19.76
N ALA A 723 29.25 16.84 -20.99
CA ALA A 723 27.99 17.52 -21.27
C ALA A 723 26.74 16.70 -20.89
N GLU A 724 26.80 15.37 -20.99
CA GLU A 724 25.69 14.48 -20.61
C GLU A 724 25.29 14.68 -19.14
N PHE A 725 26.27 14.76 -18.24
CA PHE A 725 25.99 15.03 -16.83
C PHE A 725 25.19 16.32 -16.64
N TRP A 726 25.57 17.41 -17.31
CA TRP A 726 24.86 18.69 -17.20
C TRP A 726 23.48 18.68 -17.84
N HIS A 727 23.28 17.90 -18.91
CA HIS A 727 21.96 17.68 -19.49
C HIS A 727 21.04 17.01 -18.45
N TRP A 728 21.44 15.90 -17.83
CA TRP A 728 20.61 15.21 -16.85
C TRP A 728 20.49 15.95 -15.50
N PHE A 729 21.55 16.61 -15.03
CA PHE A 729 21.61 17.32 -13.74
C PHE A 729 20.88 18.68 -13.76
N LEU A 730 20.93 19.44 -14.86
CA LEU A 730 20.25 20.74 -14.97
C LEU A 730 19.11 20.77 -15.98
N VAL A 731 19.34 20.35 -17.23
CA VAL A 731 18.34 20.53 -18.29
C VAL A 731 17.11 19.66 -18.01
N TYR A 732 17.28 18.34 -17.94
CA TYR A 732 16.20 17.41 -17.62
C TYR A 732 15.58 17.68 -16.25
N SER A 733 16.42 17.83 -15.22
CA SER A 733 15.98 17.90 -13.82
C SER A 733 15.39 19.26 -13.39
N VAL A 734 15.68 20.35 -14.12
CA VAL A 734 15.15 21.70 -13.83
C VAL A 734 14.29 22.21 -14.98
N ILE A 735 14.89 22.38 -16.17
CA ILE A 735 14.28 23.08 -17.29
C ILE A 735 13.12 22.24 -17.85
N ASP A 736 13.37 21.00 -18.23
CA ASP A 736 12.36 20.18 -18.90
C ASP A 736 11.20 19.88 -17.94
N ARG A 737 11.47 19.53 -16.67
CA ARG A 737 10.43 19.37 -15.64
C ARG A 737 9.60 20.64 -15.36
N THR A 738 10.17 21.84 -15.55
CA THR A 738 9.43 23.10 -15.37
C THR A 738 8.61 23.50 -16.58
N VAL A 739 9.03 23.14 -17.80
CA VAL A 739 8.37 23.56 -19.05
C VAL A 739 7.39 22.49 -19.57
N VAL A 740 7.66 21.21 -19.32
CA VAL A 740 6.92 20.06 -19.86
C VAL A 740 6.58 19.08 -18.72
N PRO A 741 5.40 18.45 -18.71
CA PRO A 741 5.14 17.31 -17.83
C PRO A 741 5.94 16.10 -18.34
N LEU A 742 6.96 15.70 -17.59
CA LEU A 742 7.76 14.50 -17.88
C LEU A 742 7.17 13.28 -17.18
N GLU A 743 7.56 12.08 -17.64
CA GLU A 743 7.26 10.79 -16.98
C GLU A 743 5.75 10.53 -16.73
N GLY A 744 4.87 11.23 -17.45
CA GLY A 744 3.41 11.14 -17.28
C GLY A 744 2.81 12.02 -16.19
N HIS A 745 3.62 12.79 -15.44
CA HIS A 745 3.22 13.64 -14.31
C HIS A 745 2.42 14.88 -14.74
N VAL A 746 1.22 14.70 -15.29
CA VAL A 746 0.31 15.77 -15.71
C VAL A 746 -0.67 16.11 -14.59
N GLY A 747 -0.86 17.40 -14.29
CA GLY A 747 -1.87 17.81 -13.32
C GLY A 747 -2.12 19.31 -13.24
N GLY A 748 -3.32 19.69 -12.78
CA GLY A 748 -3.72 21.08 -12.60
C GLY A 748 -3.07 21.76 -11.40
N HIS A 749 -3.19 23.09 -11.32
CA HIS A 749 -2.57 23.91 -10.26
C HIS A 749 -3.03 23.56 -8.83
N LEU A 750 -4.21 22.97 -8.66
CA LEU A 750 -4.79 22.57 -7.37
C LEU A 750 -4.38 21.16 -6.90
N ILE A 751 -3.55 20.44 -7.65
CA ILE A 751 -3.22 19.02 -7.37
C ILE A 751 -2.71 18.79 -5.94
N TYR A 752 -1.85 19.68 -5.43
CA TYR A 752 -1.30 19.62 -4.07
C TYR A 752 -2.33 19.92 -2.97
N PHE A 753 -3.32 20.77 -3.25
CA PHE A 753 -4.42 21.06 -2.34
C PHE A 753 -5.39 19.88 -2.24
N ASN A 754 -5.75 19.29 -3.38
CA ASN A 754 -6.56 18.07 -3.44
C ASN A 754 -5.83 16.89 -2.78
N TYR A 755 -4.51 16.78 -2.96
CA TYR A 755 -3.69 15.76 -2.31
C TYR A 755 -3.76 15.88 -0.78
N LEU A 756 -3.58 17.08 -0.22
CA LEU A 756 -3.72 17.31 1.23
C LEU A 756 -5.10 16.86 1.72
N ILE A 757 -6.18 17.31 1.09
CA ILE A 757 -7.56 16.99 1.50
C ILE A 757 -7.83 15.48 1.51
N ASN A 758 -7.35 14.77 0.48
CA ASN A 758 -7.71 13.36 0.27
C ASN A 758 -6.79 12.37 1.01
N ASN A 759 -5.58 12.78 1.42
CA ASN A 759 -4.54 11.85 1.92
C ASN A 759 -3.99 12.19 3.31
N GLU A 760 -4.09 13.44 3.78
CA GLU A 760 -3.61 13.81 5.11
C GLU A 760 -4.72 13.72 6.18
N MET A 761 -4.32 13.59 7.45
CA MET A 761 -5.29 13.50 8.55
C MET A 761 -6.23 14.73 8.58
N LEU A 762 -7.54 14.46 8.48
CA LEU A 762 -8.63 15.45 8.48
C LEU A 762 -8.48 16.62 9.48
N PRO A 763 -8.07 16.41 10.76
CA PRO A 763 -7.88 17.51 11.70
C PRO A 763 -6.83 18.52 11.27
N TRP A 764 -5.72 18.07 10.66
CA TRP A 764 -4.63 18.96 10.26
C TRP A 764 -5.00 19.78 9.04
N VAL A 765 -5.62 19.17 8.03
CA VAL A 765 -6.05 19.86 6.81
C VAL A 765 -7.13 20.90 7.12
N GLY A 766 -8.11 20.56 7.96
CA GLY A 766 -9.17 21.50 8.36
C GLY A 766 -8.67 22.68 9.18
N ILE A 767 -7.62 22.49 10.01
CA ILE A 767 -7.02 23.56 10.82
C ILE A 767 -6.01 24.41 10.01
N LEU A 768 -5.39 23.84 8.97
CA LEU A 768 -4.30 24.47 8.24
C LEU A 768 -4.63 25.87 7.65
N PRO A 769 -5.78 26.13 7.01
CA PRO A 769 -6.14 27.47 6.54
C PRO A 769 -6.15 28.53 7.65
N PHE A 770 -6.63 28.17 8.85
CA PHE A 770 -6.64 29.06 10.01
C PHE A 770 -5.22 29.29 10.57
N ALA A 771 -4.38 28.27 10.53
CA ALA A 771 -2.98 28.36 10.97
C ALA A 771 -2.16 29.27 10.04
N VAL A 772 -2.30 29.07 8.72
CA VAL A 772 -1.67 29.94 7.71
C VAL A 772 -2.23 31.35 7.79
N GLY A 773 -3.55 31.51 7.91
CA GLY A 773 -4.20 32.81 8.09
C GLY A 773 -3.71 33.58 9.33
N LEU A 774 -3.44 32.88 10.44
CA LEU A 774 -2.82 33.48 11.63
C LEU A 774 -1.38 33.95 11.35
N CYS A 775 -0.58 33.15 10.63
CA CYS A 775 0.77 33.56 10.22
C CYS A 775 0.75 34.77 9.26
N VAL A 776 -0.14 34.78 8.26
CA VAL A 776 -0.37 35.94 7.39
C VAL A 776 -0.72 37.18 8.20
N TYR A 777 -1.70 37.07 9.11
CA TYR A 777 -2.11 38.17 9.98
C TYR A 777 -0.95 38.70 10.82
N ASN A 778 -0.18 37.84 11.48
CA ASN A 778 0.95 38.25 12.32
C ASN A 778 2.10 38.85 11.49
N ALA A 779 2.44 38.26 10.35
CA ALA A 779 3.51 38.74 9.46
C ALA A 779 3.20 40.14 8.90
N ILE A 780 1.95 40.39 8.50
CA ILE A 780 1.51 41.69 7.96
C ILE A 780 1.30 42.73 9.07
N THR A 781 0.59 42.40 10.15
CA THR A 781 0.18 43.40 11.17
C THR A 781 1.17 43.60 12.31
N LYS A 782 1.98 42.59 12.65
CA LYS A 782 2.94 42.62 13.78
C LYS A 782 4.40 42.49 13.34
N HIS A 783 4.65 42.21 12.06
CA HIS A 783 5.98 41.99 11.49
C HIS A 783 6.86 41.01 12.29
N THR A 784 6.24 39.96 12.83
CA THR A 784 6.92 38.93 13.61
C THR A 784 7.80 38.06 12.70
N LYS A 785 9.12 38.11 12.93
CA LYS A 785 10.11 37.36 12.12
C LYS A 785 9.82 35.85 12.01
N GLN A 786 9.19 35.28 13.04
CA GLN A 786 8.82 33.86 13.10
C GLN A 786 7.73 33.52 12.07
N ASP A 787 6.66 34.31 12.03
CA ASP A 787 5.56 34.12 11.08
C ASP A 787 5.97 34.50 9.66
N ILE A 788 6.86 35.49 9.48
CA ILE A 788 7.46 35.83 8.18
C ILE A 788 8.20 34.62 7.59
N LEU A 789 9.09 33.99 8.35
CA LEU A 789 9.82 32.79 7.89
C LEU A 789 8.88 31.65 7.50
N LEU A 790 7.86 31.36 8.31
CA LEU A 790 6.91 30.29 8.03
C LEU A 790 6.09 30.59 6.77
N LEU A 791 5.62 31.84 6.63
CA LEU A 791 4.87 32.27 5.47
C LEU A 791 5.71 32.21 4.19
N GLU A 792 6.95 32.70 4.23
CA GLU A 792 7.87 32.64 3.09
C GLU A 792 8.20 31.20 2.71
N TRP A 793 8.49 30.31 3.67
CA TRP A 793 8.70 28.88 3.40
C TRP A 793 7.49 28.28 2.69
N ILE A 794 6.28 28.47 3.25
CA ILE A 794 5.04 27.95 2.67
C ILE A 794 4.81 28.50 1.27
N VAL A 795 4.90 29.81 1.09
CA VAL A 795 4.64 30.48 -0.20
C VAL A 795 5.67 30.11 -1.24
N ILE A 796 6.97 30.09 -0.92
CA ILE A 796 8.05 29.76 -1.87
C ILE A 796 7.89 28.32 -2.36
N VAL A 797 7.70 27.35 -1.46
CA VAL A 797 7.56 25.94 -1.84
C VAL A 797 6.29 25.76 -2.68
N LEU A 798 5.13 26.24 -2.21
CA LEU A 798 3.89 26.09 -2.97
C LEU A 798 3.93 26.80 -4.32
N THR A 799 4.53 27.99 -4.42
CA THR A 799 4.66 28.74 -5.69
C THR A 799 5.48 27.94 -6.71
N ILE A 800 6.63 27.40 -6.30
CA ILE A 800 7.46 26.57 -7.17
C ILE A 800 6.68 25.33 -7.63
N LEU A 801 6.01 24.63 -6.72
CA LEU A 801 5.17 23.46 -7.04
C LEU A 801 3.95 23.80 -7.94
N THR A 802 3.42 25.02 -7.85
CA THR A 802 2.33 25.48 -8.73
C THR A 802 2.81 25.69 -10.17
N PHE A 803 4.03 26.20 -10.37
CA PHE A 803 4.58 26.52 -11.70
C PHE A 803 5.31 25.37 -12.40
N VAL A 804 5.94 24.44 -11.68
CA VAL A 804 6.57 23.24 -12.28
C VAL A 804 5.50 22.40 -12.99
N GLN A 805 5.66 22.11 -14.28
CA GLN A 805 4.64 21.37 -15.06
C GLN A 805 4.56 19.88 -14.69
N THR A 806 5.68 19.26 -14.34
CA THR A 806 5.76 17.88 -13.82
C THR A 806 5.17 17.79 -12.40
N LYS A 807 3.94 17.27 -12.25
CA LYS A 807 3.18 17.24 -10.99
C LYS A 807 3.33 15.95 -10.17
N ILE A 808 4.38 15.86 -9.36
CA ILE A 808 4.58 14.73 -8.44
C ILE A 808 4.00 15.05 -7.05
N TYR A 809 3.03 14.25 -6.57
CA TYR A 809 2.29 14.50 -5.33
C TYR A 809 3.17 14.67 -4.08
N TRP A 810 4.16 13.79 -3.88
CA TRP A 810 5.02 13.81 -2.70
C TRP A 810 6.05 14.95 -2.68
N TYR A 811 6.16 15.77 -3.72
CA TYR A 811 7.00 16.98 -3.70
C TYR A 811 6.50 18.04 -2.68
N ILE A 812 5.33 17.85 -2.07
CA ILE A 812 4.82 18.67 -0.96
C ILE A 812 5.55 18.43 0.38
N ILE A 813 6.28 17.32 0.53
CA ILE A 813 6.94 16.95 1.79
C ILE A 813 7.79 18.08 2.42
N PRO A 814 8.58 18.87 1.67
CA PRO A 814 9.39 19.95 2.24
C PRO A 814 8.62 21.10 2.90
N VAL A 815 7.30 21.25 2.68
CA VAL A 815 6.47 22.26 3.36
C VAL A 815 5.78 21.73 4.63
N LEU A 816 5.66 20.41 4.80
CA LEU A 816 5.01 19.80 5.97
C LEU A 816 5.58 20.27 7.33
N PRO A 817 6.90 20.47 7.52
CA PRO A 817 7.43 21.02 8.77
C PRO A 817 6.94 22.44 9.08
N ALA A 818 6.79 23.29 8.06
CA ALA A 818 6.28 24.65 8.23
C ALA A 818 4.78 24.64 8.59
N PHE A 819 3.99 23.78 7.94
CA PHE A 819 2.59 23.52 8.30
C PHE A 819 2.45 23.02 9.74
N ALA A 820 3.28 22.06 10.15
CA ALA A 820 3.26 21.51 11.51
C ALA A 820 3.54 22.58 12.57
N ILE A 821 4.49 23.50 12.31
CA ILE A 821 4.82 24.59 13.23
C ILE A 821 3.71 25.66 13.28
N ALA A 822 3.11 26.01 12.14
CA ALA A 822 1.97 26.92 12.10
C ALA A 822 0.76 26.36 12.88
N ILE A 823 0.40 25.09 12.64
CA ILE A 823 -0.66 24.38 13.36
C ILE A 823 -0.34 24.30 14.86
N GLY A 824 0.90 23.93 15.22
CA GLY A 824 1.34 23.86 16.61
C GLY A 824 1.25 25.18 17.36
N ASN A 825 1.53 26.30 16.70
CA ASN A 825 1.37 27.64 17.27
C ASN A 825 -0.11 28.01 17.48
N LEU A 826 -0.96 27.78 16.48
CA LEU A 826 -2.41 28.02 16.59
C LEU A 826 -3.05 27.20 17.72
N LEU A 827 -2.74 25.91 17.79
CA LEU A 827 -3.20 25.01 18.86
C LEU A 827 -2.74 25.48 20.25
N TYR A 828 -1.45 25.83 20.40
CA TYR A 828 -0.92 26.37 21.65
C TYR A 828 -1.70 27.62 22.11
N LEU A 829 -1.96 28.57 21.20
CA LEU A 829 -2.71 29.79 21.51
C LEU A 829 -4.18 29.50 21.85
N PHE A 830 -4.82 28.57 21.14
CA PHE A 830 -6.18 28.11 21.42
C PHE A 830 -6.30 27.49 22.81
N PHE A 831 -5.45 26.52 23.14
CA PHE A 831 -5.42 25.90 24.48
C PHE A 831 -5.07 26.89 25.59
N LYS A 832 -4.15 27.83 25.35
CA LYS A 832 -3.82 28.91 26.29
C LYS A 832 -5.03 29.83 26.56
N LYS A 833 -5.82 30.14 25.53
CA LYS A 833 -7.06 30.95 25.67
C LYS A 833 -8.17 30.20 26.42
N ILE A 834 -8.30 28.89 26.19
CA ILE A 834 -9.19 28.01 26.97
C ILE A 834 -8.75 27.97 28.45
N GLN A 835 -7.46 27.78 28.72
CA GLN A 835 -6.91 27.81 30.08
C GLN A 835 -7.20 29.11 30.82
N ALA A 836 -7.06 30.26 30.15
CA ALA A 836 -7.40 31.56 30.71
C ALA A 836 -8.89 31.66 31.10
N ARG A 837 -9.80 31.34 30.17
CA ARG A 837 -11.26 31.35 30.43
C ARG A 837 -11.70 30.39 31.53
N ILE A 838 -11.08 29.20 31.61
CA ILE A 838 -11.36 28.25 32.69
C ILE A 838 -10.90 28.84 34.04
N ARG A 839 -9.72 29.46 34.10
CA ARG A 839 -9.20 30.10 35.32
C ARG A 839 -10.08 31.30 35.74
N GLU A 840 -10.54 32.12 34.81
CA GLU A 840 -11.48 33.22 35.06
C GLU A 840 -12.80 32.69 35.64
N ASN A 841 -13.43 31.71 35.00
CA ASN A 841 -14.69 31.13 35.47
C ASN A 841 -14.57 30.42 36.84
N VAL A 842 -13.41 29.83 37.15
CA VAL A 842 -13.14 29.26 38.48
C VAL A 842 -12.99 30.36 39.53
N ASN A 843 -12.31 31.47 39.21
CA ASN A 843 -12.15 32.60 40.14
C ASN A 843 -13.47 33.35 40.39
N VAL A 844 -14.30 33.57 39.36
CA VAL A 844 -15.63 34.18 39.51
C VAL A 844 -16.55 33.32 40.39
N LYS A 845 -16.50 31.99 40.25
CA LYS A 845 -17.25 31.05 41.13
C LYS A 845 -16.71 30.96 42.57
N ILE A 846 -15.58 31.61 42.88
CA ILE A 846 -15.08 31.77 44.25
C ILE A 846 -15.56 33.12 44.80
N LEU A 847 -15.41 34.20 44.04
CA LEU A 847 -15.86 35.56 44.40
C LEU A 847 -17.39 35.77 44.52
N VAL A 848 -18.20 34.82 44.04
CA VAL A 848 -19.68 34.80 44.20
C VAL A 848 -20.11 33.85 45.33
N ARG A 849 -19.15 33.27 46.07
CA ARG A 849 -19.37 32.24 47.09
C ARG A 849 -18.71 32.57 48.44
N ASP A 850 -17.76 33.50 48.44
CA ASP A 850 -17.40 34.35 49.57
C ASP A 850 -18.35 35.56 49.63
#